data_AF-A0A662XP65-F1
#
_entry.id   AF-A0A662XP65-F1
#
_cell.length_a   1.000
_cell.length_b   1.000
_cell.length_c   1.000
_cell.angle_alpha   90.00
_cell.angle_beta   90.00
_cell.angle_gamma   90.00
#
_symmetry.space_group_name_H-M   'P 1'
#
loop_
_entity.id
_entity.type
_entity.pdbx_description
1 polymer ?
#
loop_
_entity_poly.entity_id
_entity_poly.type
_entity_poly.pdbx_seq_one_letter_code
_entity_poly.pdbx_strand_id
1 'polypeptide(L)'
;MPLPDFVRLIRGETTADTRPNKALEYQVSGSYPHTERWNNVVRHGVRPTWSRPFERQHIPPANHGSARQALNAIIKNIRKGQDADRYLVLDLDLLSQLDGVTCSPFGAVAKGAIPLSDDARVIHDLSYPPGASVNDHTASGSTIAISYDGAVAIARRIVEVETGFPGRAKMMVGDVSGAFRHIPLHAEAVGRFAGTIPSLGVLVIDLACPFGWTDSPGHYWVAGEAIKHYQGCSIPRWPHQPPHASAGFDARAWCDDHICVEPDVGSRLDEAALALRSAMVQVLGPDACNEDKFTAWFTRGKALGLLWDLDTSTVSMPADKIAKAIDRLRAMLRSGTTTRKTLNELMGSLRHVCTCVRSASAFSQRLGDLCRTAGRRGSVAITDAARDDLRWFLAILRTARLNAIPLGRFAATQPPTWHIMMDASDRGLCALWPTRREYLQVEFNDEERSMIREFNGQGVGDFGINLRELLSATFASLVWGPTWALPGSPLTAHVRFWIDNRSAVAWTNKQRSRNPTAQLLLRLQSLLEARDNFFTSAQHIPGADNVMADAGSRVWQSPTLAAAFTNLSRALAASSRVAYNRAWAQWERWCTHMGWQPWLAAHNADGNAAQLGAFAVYLWQWGMNQRGQGNTYSTVCAKLSAVRWYHRSNLGYDPGVNAGHALLLKGIRRFTNPVVKQQPLTVPILRAISDRLDLTQPRSQLVWGGLLLAYFFLLRRSEYLHLGRKHHAYVLRLGHLTFHDAAGTTCTPRKAKIVGITLHGAKNNQYGREEARYHHKSGDAQICPVRAARWVVKAAAALGTRAHQPALSTGTGTGITAREVASRIKSAARSLGLDETRFSTHSVRVGGATKLLNAGADRLVIKLMGRWLSNAFEEYPVLTAEGSAGLARLMI
;
A
#
# COMPACT_ATOMS: atom_id res chain seq x y z
N MET A 1 -11.58 64.75 18.35
CA MET A 1 -10.54 64.06 17.57
C MET A 1 -11.18 62.82 16.96
N PRO A 2 -11.03 62.55 15.65
CA PRO A 2 -11.52 61.32 15.03
C PRO A 2 -10.93 60.08 15.71
N LEU A 3 -11.72 58.99 15.79
CA LEU A 3 -11.29 57.73 16.43
C LEU A 3 -9.94 57.21 15.89
N PRO A 4 -9.69 57.18 14.56
CA PRO A 4 -8.41 56.69 14.03
C PRO A 4 -7.20 57.48 14.54
N ASP A 5 -7.31 58.81 14.65
CA ASP A 5 -6.23 59.67 15.12
C ASP A 5 -5.97 59.47 16.62
N PHE A 6 -7.04 59.27 17.38
CA PHE A 6 -6.92 58.94 18.80
C PHE A 6 -6.25 57.57 19.02
N VAL A 7 -6.58 56.57 18.20
CA VAL A 7 -5.96 55.24 18.25
C VAL A 7 -4.48 55.31 17.85
N ARG A 8 -4.13 56.09 16.82
CA ARG A 8 -2.73 56.36 16.44
C ARG A 8 -1.95 56.99 17.59
N LEU A 9 -2.56 57.97 18.27
CA LEU A 9 -1.95 58.64 19.42
C LEU A 9 -1.67 57.66 20.56
N ILE A 10 -2.66 56.83 20.94
CA ILE A 10 -2.51 55.82 22.01
C ILE A 10 -1.39 54.83 21.68
N ARG A 11 -1.28 54.40 20.42
CA ARG A 11 -0.26 53.45 19.98
C ARG A 11 1.11 54.09 19.74
N GLY A 12 1.23 55.41 19.81
CA GLY A 12 2.45 56.12 19.44
C GLY A 12 2.82 55.94 17.95
N GLU A 13 1.82 55.88 17.06
CA GLU A 13 2.04 55.88 15.62
C GLU A 13 2.50 57.28 15.19
N THR A 14 3.73 57.37 14.67
CA THR A 14 4.35 58.62 14.18
C THR A 14 4.77 58.47 12.72
N THR A 15 5.17 59.58 12.08
CA THR A 15 5.75 59.53 10.74
C THR A 15 7.06 58.74 10.69
N ALA A 16 7.83 58.70 11.79
CA ALA A 16 9.06 57.94 11.91
C ALA A 16 8.82 56.45 12.22
N ASP A 17 7.80 56.13 13.02
CA ASP A 17 7.41 54.76 13.33
C ASP A 17 5.89 54.57 13.21
N THR A 18 5.49 54.06 12.06
CA THR A 18 4.09 53.82 11.70
C THR A 18 3.51 52.52 12.28
N ARG A 19 4.33 51.69 12.96
CA ARG A 19 3.88 50.39 13.44
C ARG A 19 2.78 50.55 14.51
N PRO A 20 1.61 49.92 14.36
CA PRO A 20 0.55 49.97 15.38
C PRO A 20 0.85 49.10 16.60
N ASN A 21 1.74 48.11 16.49
CA ASN A 21 2.25 47.34 17.61
C ASN A 21 3.79 47.46 17.62
N LYS A 22 4.32 48.14 18.64
CA LYS A 22 5.75 48.49 18.74
C LYS A 22 6.64 47.29 19.04
N ALA A 23 6.06 46.20 19.54
CA ALA A 23 6.75 44.95 19.79
C ALA A 23 7.05 44.14 18.51
N LEU A 24 6.41 44.48 17.38
CA LEU A 24 6.60 43.75 16.12
C LEU A 24 7.77 44.32 15.32
N GLU A 25 8.66 43.45 14.86
CA GLU A 25 9.80 43.83 14.03
C GLU A 25 9.63 43.43 12.57
N TYR A 26 10.24 44.22 11.68
CA TYR A 26 10.32 43.90 10.26
C TYR A 26 11.15 42.65 10.05
N GLN A 27 10.59 41.73 9.27
CA GLN A 27 11.23 40.48 8.92
C GLN A 27 12.12 40.68 7.69
N VAL A 28 13.38 40.27 7.79
CA VAL A 28 14.44 40.58 6.82
C VAL A 28 14.75 39.40 5.90
N SER A 29 14.26 38.19 6.22
CA SER A 29 14.59 36.98 5.46
C SER A 29 13.76 36.89 4.18
N GLY A 30 14.43 36.99 3.02
CA GLY A 30 13.82 36.79 1.70
C GLY A 30 13.39 35.34 1.40
N SER A 31 13.66 34.39 2.32
CA SER A 31 13.30 32.98 2.14
C SER A 31 11.88 32.64 2.59
N TYR A 32 11.25 33.46 3.44
CA TYR A 32 9.86 33.25 3.85
C TYR A 32 8.90 33.78 2.76
N PRO A 33 8.00 32.96 2.19
CA PRO A 33 7.20 33.35 1.02
C PRO A 33 6.24 34.54 1.24
N HIS A 34 5.89 34.84 2.49
CA HIS A 34 4.95 35.92 2.81
C HIS A 34 5.58 37.07 3.60
N THR A 35 6.91 37.26 3.50
CA THR A 35 7.63 38.35 4.17
C THR A 35 7.02 39.72 3.89
N GLU A 36 6.69 40.02 2.64
CA GLU A 36 6.09 41.32 2.28
C GLU A 36 4.73 41.52 2.94
N ARG A 37 3.88 40.50 2.92
CA ARG A 37 2.55 40.55 3.53
C ARG A 37 2.63 40.70 5.05
N TRP A 38 3.55 39.99 5.69
CA TRP A 38 3.79 40.16 7.12
C TRP A 38 4.32 41.56 7.45
N ASN A 39 5.33 42.04 6.72
CA ASN A 39 5.87 43.39 6.93
C ASN A 39 4.84 44.49 6.67
N ASN A 40 3.86 44.27 5.78
CA ASN A 40 2.73 45.18 5.61
C ASN A 40 1.84 45.22 6.88
N VAL A 41 1.55 44.07 7.48
CA VAL A 41 0.84 43.98 8.77
C VAL A 41 1.65 44.63 9.90
N VAL A 42 2.97 44.44 9.96
CA VAL A 42 3.83 45.12 10.94
C VAL A 42 3.79 46.64 10.75
N ARG A 43 3.87 47.12 9.50
CA ARG A 43 3.92 48.55 9.19
C ARG A 43 2.60 49.28 9.41
N HIS A 44 1.48 48.65 9.05
CA HIS A 44 0.19 49.33 8.95
C HIS A 44 -0.89 48.70 9.82
N GLY A 45 -0.69 47.47 10.29
CA GLY A 45 -1.77 46.65 10.80
C GLY A 45 -2.67 46.14 9.68
N VAL A 46 -3.59 45.27 10.06
CA VAL A 46 -4.54 44.66 9.15
C VAL A 46 -5.53 45.70 8.66
N ARG A 47 -5.62 45.84 7.33
CA ARG A 47 -6.64 46.64 6.63
C ARG A 47 -7.69 45.70 6.04
N PRO A 48 -8.83 45.49 6.72
CA PRO A 48 -9.90 44.66 6.18
C PRO A 48 -10.44 45.25 4.87
N THR A 49 -10.80 44.37 3.94
CA THR A 49 -11.57 44.75 2.75
C THR A 49 -13.03 44.47 3.01
N TRP A 50 -13.89 45.46 2.78
CA TRP A 50 -15.32 45.35 2.97
C TRP A 50 -16.03 45.23 1.62
N SER A 51 -17.01 44.32 1.52
CA SER A 51 -17.78 44.08 0.28
C SER A 51 -18.82 45.16 0.01
N ARG A 52 -19.22 45.89 1.04
CA ARG A 52 -20.23 46.96 1.00
C ARG A 52 -20.00 47.93 2.16
N PRO A 53 -20.50 49.17 2.06
CA PRO A 53 -20.41 50.13 3.17
C PRO A 53 -21.25 49.67 4.36
N PHE A 54 -20.84 50.09 5.57
CA PHE A 54 -21.62 49.90 6.78
C PHE A 54 -22.59 51.06 6.97
N GLU A 55 -23.83 50.74 7.32
CA GLU A 55 -24.80 51.73 7.78
C GLU A 55 -24.43 52.28 9.15
N ARG A 56 -24.84 53.52 9.45
CA ARG A 56 -24.65 54.11 10.77
C ARG A 56 -25.55 53.41 11.78
N GLN A 57 -24.95 52.84 12.81
CA GLN A 57 -25.69 52.17 13.87
C GLN A 57 -26.08 53.18 14.95
N HIS A 58 -27.37 53.52 15.02
CA HIS A 58 -27.89 54.44 16.05
C HIS A 58 -28.10 53.78 17.41
N ILE A 59 -28.43 52.48 17.42
CA ILE A 59 -28.70 51.71 18.64
C ILE A 59 -27.88 50.42 18.59
N PRO A 60 -26.94 50.20 19.54
CA PRO A 60 -26.20 48.95 19.65
C PRO A 60 -27.11 47.75 19.89
N PRO A 61 -26.76 46.56 19.38
CA PRO A 61 -27.50 45.34 19.66
C PRO A 61 -27.35 44.95 21.14
N ALA A 62 -28.41 44.36 21.71
CA ALA A 62 -28.34 43.81 23.05
C ALA A 62 -27.38 42.62 23.11
N ASN A 63 -26.56 42.56 24.16
CA ASN A 63 -25.72 41.40 24.45
C ASN A 63 -26.55 40.14 24.65
N HIS A 64 -25.97 38.98 24.32
CA HIS A 64 -26.58 37.68 24.54
C HIS A 64 -26.82 37.46 26.04
N GLY A 65 -27.87 36.71 26.40
CA GLY A 65 -28.19 36.43 27.80
C GLY A 65 -27.04 35.79 28.58
N SER A 66 -26.19 34.99 27.91
CA SER A 66 -25.00 34.40 28.52
C SER A 66 -23.93 35.42 28.91
N ALA A 67 -23.87 36.58 28.25
CA ALA A 67 -22.94 37.64 28.65
C ALA A 67 -23.29 38.23 30.01
N ARG A 68 -24.59 38.38 30.32
CA ARG A 68 -25.05 38.85 31.64
C ARG A 68 -24.64 37.89 32.75
N GLN A 69 -24.76 36.59 32.51
CA GLN A 69 -24.36 35.55 33.47
C GLN A 69 -22.84 35.49 33.68
N ALA A 70 -22.05 35.84 32.66
CA ALA A 70 -20.60 35.78 32.67
C ALA A 70 -19.93 37.16 32.79
N LEU A 71 -20.63 38.16 33.34
CA LEU A 71 -20.16 39.55 33.33
C LEU A 71 -18.78 39.71 33.97
N ASN A 72 -18.51 39.03 35.09
CA ASN A 72 -17.21 39.05 35.76
C ASN A 72 -16.07 38.53 34.85
N ALA A 73 -16.32 37.43 34.13
CA ALA A 73 -15.35 36.89 33.19
C ALA A 73 -15.11 37.85 32.01
N ILE A 74 -16.16 38.52 31.51
CA ILE A 74 -16.05 39.53 30.45
C ILE A 74 -15.19 40.71 30.92
N ILE A 75 -15.48 41.28 32.09
CA ILE A 75 -14.72 42.39 32.68
C ILE A 75 -13.25 42.00 32.83
N LYS A 76 -12.96 40.82 33.40
CA LYS A 76 -11.60 40.33 33.58
C LYS A 76 -10.83 40.23 32.25
N ASN A 77 -11.47 39.73 31.20
CA ASN A 77 -10.83 39.59 29.88
C ASN A 77 -10.60 40.96 29.21
N ILE A 78 -11.57 41.87 29.28
CA ILE A 78 -11.46 43.20 28.71
C ILE A 78 -10.39 44.00 29.44
N ARG A 79 -10.36 43.96 30.77
CA ARG A 79 -9.33 44.64 31.56
C ARG A 79 -7.93 44.12 31.23
N LYS A 80 -7.75 42.79 31.19
CA LYS A 80 -6.48 42.18 30.76
C LYS A 80 -6.05 42.58 29.35
N GLY A 81 -7.00 42.76 28.43
CA GLY A 81 -6.67 43.22 27.09
C GLY A 81 -6.42 44.73 27.02
N GLN A 82 -7.10 45.54 27.83
CA GLN A 82 -6.86 46.97 27.97
C GLN A 82 -5.44 47.23 28.52
N ASP A 83 -5.03 46.52 29.57
CA ASP A 83 -3.68 46.63 30.16
C ASP A 83 -2.56 46.19 29.20
N ALA A 84 -2.92 45.57 28.07
CA ALA A 84 -1.99 45.11 27.03
C ALA A 84 -2.25 45.80 25.68
N ASP A 85 -2.91 46.96 25.67
CA ASP A 85 -3.19 47.79 24.49
C ASP A 85 -3.95 47.06 23.35
N ARG A 86 -4.74 46.04 23.71
CA ARG A 86 -5.57 45.26 22.78
C ARG A 86 -7.02 45.72 22.73
N TYR A 87 -7.46 46.44 23.75
CA TYR A 87 -8.78 47.05 23.82
C TYR A 87 -8.67 48.53 24.13
N LEU A 88 -9.46 49.33 23.43
CA LEU A 88 -9.79 50.68 23.84
C LEU A 88 -11.16 50.64 24.55
N VAL A 89 -11.19 51.08 25.81
CA VAL A 89 -12.41 51.14 26.62
C VAL A 89 -12.77 52.62 26.82
N LEU A 90 -13.96 52.98 26.37
CA LEU A 90 -14.50 54.34 26.38
C LEU A 90 -15.83 54.38 27.14
N ASP A 91 -16.22 55.58 27.55
CA ASP A 91 -17.58 55.82 28.01
C ASP A 91 -18.58 55.59 26.87
N LEU A 92 -19.70 54.93 27.15
CA LEU A 92 -20.73 54.61 26.17
C LEU A 92 -21.38 55.87 25.58
N ASP A 93 -21.43 56.98 26.31
CA ASP A 93 -22.04 58.24 25.85
C ASP A 93 -21.28 58.84 24.66
N LEU A 94 -20.00 58.49 24.51
CA LEU A 94 -19.17 58.89 23.38
C LEU A 94 -19.60 58.23 22.07
N LEU A 95 -20.31 57.09 22.10
CA LEU A 95 -20.70 56.36 20.88
C LEU A 95 -21.45 57.25 19.88
N SER A 96 -22.30 58.16 20.37
CA SER A 96 -23.05 59.09 19.53
C SER A 96 -22.18 60.08 18.75
N GLN A 97 -20.99 60.37 19.28
CA GLN A 97 -20.01 61.32 18.75
C GLN A 97 -18.96 60.66 17.85
N LEU A 98 -18.90 59.32 17.83
CA LEU A 98 -17.94 58.58 17.03
C LEU A 98 -18.53 58.18 15.67
N ASP A 99 -17.82 58.50 14.61
CA ASP A 99 -18.13 58.02 13.27
C ASP A 99 -17.43 56.68 12.98
N GLY A 100 -18.06 55.86 12.12
CA GLY A 100 -17.46 54.61 11.66
C GLY A 100 -17.46 53.46 12.68
N VAL A 101 -18.23 53.57 13.78
CA VAL A 101 -18.34 52.54 14.80
C VAL A 101 -19.47 51.55 14.50
N THR A 102 -19.19 50.25 14.60
CA THR A 102 -20.16 49.16 14.47
C THR A 102 -20.07 48.27 15.72
N CYS A 103 -21.14 48.21 16.52
CA CYS A 103 -21.18 47.37 17.70
C CYS A 103 -21.81 46.00 17.40
N SER A 104 -21.11 44.94 17.81
CA SER A 104 -21.59 43.56 17.82
C SER A 104 -21.78 43.07 19.27
N PRO A 105 -22.76 42.20 19.53
CA PRO A 105 -23.08 41.81 20.89
C PRO A 105 -22.02 40.87 21.48
N PHE A 106 -21.77 41.02 22.78
CA PHE A 106 -21.00 40.04 23.55
C PHE A 106 -21.86 38.84 23.95
N GLY A 107 -21.20 37.70 24.09
CA GLY A 107 -21.73 36.46 24.63
C GLY A 107 -20.66 35.73 25.44
N ALA A 108 -21.04 34.60 26.02
CA ALA A 108 -20.09 33.75 26.74
C ALA A 108 -20.47 32.26 26.63
N VAL A 109 -19.44 31.40 26.71
CA VAL A 109 -19.58 29.94 26.82
C VAL A 109 -18.69 29.40 27.94
N ALA A 110 -19.18 28.40 28.67
CA ALA A 110 -18.47 27.79 29.80
C ALA A 110 -17.12 27.19 29.39
N LYS A 111 -16.10 27.34 30.26
CA LYS A 111 -14.82 26.64 30.11
C LYS A 111 -14.92 25.25 30.74
N GLY A 112 -15.23 24.25 29.91
CA GLY A 112 -15.40 22.88 30.41
C GLY A 112 -16.65 22.76 31.28
N ALA A 113 -16.49 22.27 32.50
CA ALA A 113 -17.58 22.13 33.48
C ALA A 113 -17.69 23.33 34.44
N ILE A 114 -16.82 24.34 34.30
CA ILE A 114 -16.82 25.53 35.17
C ILE A 114 -18.09 26.35 34.88
N PRO A 115 -18.86 26.76 35.90
CA PRO A 115 -20.01 27.65 35.74
C PRO A 115 -19.63 28.94 35.00
N LEU A 116 -20.57 29.44 34.18
CA LEU A 116 -20.39 30.70 33.42
C LEU A 116 -20.09 31.91 34.32
N SER A 117 -20.57 31.90 35.56
CA SER A 117 -20.36 32.95 36.56
C SER A 117 -18.91 33.05 37.03
N ASP A 118 -18.17 31.95 36.98
CA ASP A 118 -16.85 31.82 37.61
C ASP A 118 -15.76 32.03 36.57
N ASP A 119 -15.87 31.37 35.41
CA ASP A 119 -15.00 31.58 34.27
C ASP A 119 -15.67 31.18 32.95
N ALA A 120 -15.41 31.94 31.89
CA ALA A 120 -16.02 31.73 30.58
C ALA A 120 -15.09 32.12 29.44
N ARG A 121 -15.32 31.55 28.25
CA ARG A 121 -14.78 32.08 27.00
C ARG A 121 -15.72 33.17 26.50
N VAL A 122 -15.21 34.40 26.43
CA VAL A 122 -15.94 35.55 25.89
C VAL A 122 -16.11 35.37 24.38
N ILE A 123 -17.30 35.68 23.89
CA ILE A 123 -17.65 35.68 22.47
C ILE A 123 -17.94 37.11 22.07
N HIS A 124 -17.29 37.58 21.02
CA HIS A 124 -17.68 38.78 20.29
C HIS A 124 -18.40 38.35 19.03
N ASP A 125 -19.72 38.49 18.99
CA ASP A 125 -20.55 37.91 17.93
C ASP A 125 -20.56 38.78 16.68
N LEU A 126 -19.45 38.76 15.96
CA LEU A 126 -19.22 39.48 14.71
C LEU A 126 -20.03 38.92 13.53
N SER A 127 -20.87 37.91 13.77
CA SER A 127 -21.84 37.34 12.82
C SER A 127 -23.28 37.82 13.07
N TYR A 128 -23.46 38.81 13.95
CA TYR A 128 -24.74 39.43 14.25
C TYR A 128 -24.78 40.94 13.86
N PRO A 129 -25.92 41.44 13.35
CA PRO A 129 -27.11 40.69 12.94
C PRO A 129 -26.88 39.95 11.61
N PRO A 130 -27.53 38.80 11.36
CA PRO A 130 -27.39 38.08 10.10
C PRO A 130 -27.76 38.96 8.90
N GLY A 131 -26.92 38.97 7.87
CA GLY A 131 -27.11 39.76 6.66
C GLY A 131 -26.55 41.17 6.74
N ALA A 132 -26.19 41.67 7.92
CA ALA A 132 -25.60 42.99 8.13
C ALA A 132 -24.46 43.00 9.17
N SER A 133 -23.94 41.84 9.57
CA SER A 133 -22.86 41.74 10.54
C SER A 133 -21.50 42.11 9.95
N VAL A 134 -20.49 42.31 10.79
CA VAL A 134 -19.09 42.55 10.37
C VAL A 134 -18.60 41.43 9.45
N ASN A 135 -18.89 40.17 9.79
CA ASN A 135 -18.56 39.02 8.96
C ASN A 135 -19.31 39.00 7.63
N ASP A 136 -20.58 39.45 7.58
CA ASP A 136 -21.34 39.54 6.32
C ASP A 136 -20.88 40.71 5.43
N HIS A 137 -20.12 41.66 5.96
CA HIS A 137 -19.51 42.76 5.22
C HIS A 137 -18.06 42.48 4.84
N THR A 138 -17.43 41.44 5.38
CA THR A 138 -16.04 41.09 5.06
C THR A 138 -15.98 40.54 3.63
N ALA A 139 -15.17 41.16 2.77
CA ALA A 139 -15.06 40.75 1.37
C ALA A 139 -14.39 39.38 1.23
N SER A 140 -14.97 38.53 0.36
CA SER A 140 -14.36 37.25 0.00
C SER A 140 -13.24 37.47 -1.03
N GLY A 141 -11.99 37.13 -0.70
CA GLY A 141 -10.87 37.21 -1.66
C GLY A 141 -9.51 37.68 -1.11
N SER A 142 -9.42 38.05 0.17
CA SER A 142 -8.16 38.44 0.85
C SER A 142 -7.36 37.25 1.40
N THR A 143 -7.96 36.07 1.47
CA THR A 143 -7.51 34.98 2.35
C THR A 143 -6.47 34.08 1.70
N ILE A 144 -5.34 33.90 2.39
CA ILE A 144 -4.36 32.88 2.02
C ILE A 144 -5.01 31.51 2.21
N ALA A 145 -4.62 30.54 1.36
CA ALA A 145 -4.95 29.15 1.58
C ALA A 145 -4.27 28.66 2.88
N ILE A 146 -5.03 28.63 3.97
CA ILE A 146 -4.58 28.17 5.28
C ILE A 146 -4.40 26.65 5.23
N SER A 147 -3.22 26.18 5.61
CA SER A 147 -2.92 24.76 5.83
C SER A 147 -2.29 24.59 7.20
N TYR A 148 -2.74 23.59 7.96
CA TYR A 148 -2.20 23.26 9.28
C TYR A 148 -1.63 21.84 9.30
N ASP A 149 -0.61 21.64 10.12
CA ASP A 149 0.03 20.35 10.34
C ASP A 149 -0.79 19.52 11.33
N GLY A 150 -1.78 18.79 10.80
CA GLY A 150 -2.63 17.92 11.62
C GLY A 150 -1.88 16.72 12.22
N ALA A 151 -2.59 15.94 13.03
CA ALA A 151 -2.04 14.77 13.71
C ALA A 151 -1.30 13.78 12.79
N VAL A 152 -1.75 13.62 11.53
CA VAL A 152 -1.08 12.72 10.56
C VAL A 152 0.36 13.18 10.26
N ALA A 153 0.61 14.49 10.18
CA ALA A 153 1.94 15.05 9.95
C ALA A 153 2.85 14.79 11.16
N ILE A 154 2.33 14.97 12.38
CA ILE A 154 3.03 14.66 13.62
C ILE A 154 3.40 13.17 13.68
N ALA A 155 2.45 12.28 13.38
CA ALA A 155 2.69 10.84 13.35
C ALA A 155 3.78 10.43 12.34
N ARG A 156 3.80 11.05 11.15
CA ARG A 156 4.85 10.80 10.15
C ARG A 156 6.24 11.15 10.68
N ARG A 157 6.38 12.29 11.34
CA ARG A 157 7.66 12.69 11.92
C ARG A 157 8.12 11.80 13.04
N ILE A 158 7.22 11.38 13.93
CA ILE A 158 7.59 10.42 14.97
C ILE A 158 8.16 9.16 14.30
N VAL A 159 7.49 8.64 13.26
CA VAL A 159 7.99 7.47 12.51
C VAL A 159 9.34 7.76 11.83
N GLU A 160 9.54 8.94 11.25
CA GLU A 160 10.82 9.35 10.65
C GLU A 160 11.95 9.42 11.69
N VAL A 161 11.70 10.05 12.85
CA VAL A 161 12.67 10.16 13.95
C VAL A 161 12.98 8.78 14.51
N GLU A 162 11.98 7.95 14.77
CA GLU A 162 12.19 6.57 15.25
C GLU A 162 12.92 5.69 14.22
N THR A 163 12.77 5.96 12.92
CA THR A 163 13.52 5.24 11.88
C THR A 163 14.99 5.67 11.87
N GLY A 164 15.29 6.95 12.05
CA GLY A 164 16.66 7.48 12.06
C GLY A 164 17.39 7.34 13.39
N PHE A 165 16.66 7.42 14.50
CA PHE A 165 17.14 7.43 15.88
C PHE A 165 16.22 6.57 16.77
N PRO A 166 16.30 5.22 16.64
CA PRO A 166 15.38 4.33 17.35
C PRO A 166 15.38 4.52 18.87
N GLY A 167 14.18 4.63 19.44
CA GLY A 167 13.94 4.79 20.88
C GLY A 167 14.32 6.16 21.45
N ARG A 168 14.53 7.17 20.59
CA ARG A 168 14.97 8.51 21.00
C ARG A 168 13.98 9.61 20.67
N ALA A 169 12.83 9.35 20.06
CA ALA A 169 11.87 10.41 19.77
C ALA A 169 11.32 11.02 21.07
N LYS A 170 11.33 12.36 21.12
CA LYS A 170 10.68 13.17 22.15
C LYS A 170 9.77 14.19 21.47
N MET A 171 8.68 14.54 22.15
CA MET A 171 7.75 15.56 21.69
C MET A 171 7.67 16.71 22.69
N MET A 172 7.58 17.93 22.19
CA MET A 172 7.25 19.13 22.93
C MET A 172 6.11 19.87 22.21
N VAL A 173 5.25 20.52 22.99
CA VAL A 173 4.20 21.41 22.52
C VAL A 173 4.44 22.78 23.16
N GLY A 174 4.57 23.81 22.32
CA GLY A 174 4.53 25.22 22.67
C GLY A 174 3.21 25.88 22.26
N ASP A 175 2.85 26.97 22.93
CA ASP A 175 1.61 27.73 22.71
C ASP A 175 1.93 29.21 22.54
N VAL A 176 1.35 29.83 21.52
CA VAL A 176 1.40 31.29 21.34
C VAL A 176 0.31 31.93 22.20
N SER A 177 0.73 32.76 23.16
CA SER A 177 -0.17 33.51 24.03
C SER A 177 -1.09 34.41 23.22
N GLY A 178 -2.41 34.34 23.42
CA GLY A 178 -3.38 35.25 22.79
C GLY A 178 -3.52 35.20 21.26
N ALA A 179 -2.59 34.54 20.55
CA ALA A 179 -2.59 34.30 19.11
C ALA A 179 -2.99 35.52 18.25
N PHE A 180 -4.24 35.56 17.78
CA PHE A 180 -4.80 36.64 16.95
C PHE A 180 -4.63 38.03 17.60
N ARG A 181 -4.56 38.06 18.93
CA ARG A 181 -4.40 39.27 19.72
C ARG A 181 -3.06 39.97 19.56
N HIS A 182 -2.05 39.33 18.97
CA HIS A 182 -0.81 40.00 18.59
C HIS A 182 -0.92 40.75 17.26
N ILE A 183 -1.95 40.46 16.46
CA ILE A 183 -2.10 40.99 15.11
C ILE A 183 -2.87 42.31 15.17
N PRO A 184 -2.22 43.47 14.98
CA PRO A 184 -2.88 44.75 15.14
C PRO A 184 -3.85 45.04 13.98
N LEU A 185 -4.98 45.67 14.28
CA LEU A 185 -5.86 46.26 13.26
C LEU A 185 -5.36 47.66 12.91
N HIS A 186 -5.48 48.03 11.63
CA HIS A 186 -5.23 49.40 11.19
C HIS A 186 -6.19 50.38 11.89
N ALA A 187 -5.71 51.57 12.25
CA ALA A 187 -6.49 52.54 13.03
C ALA A 187 -7.85 52.91 12.40
N GLU A 188 -7.92 53.00 11.06
CA GLU A 188 -9.18 53.25 10.32
C GLU A 188 -10.21 52.10 10.41
N ALA A 189 -9.79 50.90 10.81
CA ALA A 189 -10.63 49.71 10.81
C ALA A 189 -11.18 49.35 12.20
N VAL A 190 -10.54 49.80 13.28
CA VAL A 190 -10.85 49.39 14.67
C VAL A 190 -12.30 49.67 15.05
N GLY A 191 -12.89 50.78 14.57
CA GLY A 191 -14.30 51.13 14.85
C GLY A 191 -15.30 50.06 14.40
N ARG A 192 -14.95 49.20 13.42
CA ARG A 192 -15.81 48.11 12.95
C ARG A 192 -15.87 46.92 13.89
N PHE A 193 -15.01 46.88 14.91
CA PHE A 193 -14.91 45.80 15.88
C PHE A 193 -15.19 46.33 17.28
N ALA A 194 -16.40 46.83 17.49
CA ALA A 194 -16.82 47.35 18.78
C ALA A 194 -17.90 46.48 19.45
N GLY A 195 -18.11 46.66 20.74
CA GLY A 195 -19.19 46.08 21.52
C GLY A 195 -19.47 46.93 22.75
N THR A 196 -20.64 46.79 23.35
CA THR A 196 -21.04 47.60 24.52
C THR A 196 -21.31 46.71 25.73
N ILE A 197 -21.12 47.26 26.93
CA ILE A 197 -21.59 46.66 28.17
C ILE A 197 -22.48 47.71 28.86
N PRO A 198 -23.77 47.77 28.50
CA PRO A 198 -24.66 48.85 28.95
C PRO A 198 -24.78 48.96 30.46
N SER A 199 -24.73 47.83 31.18
CA SER A 199 -24.80 47.81 32.65
C SER A 199 -23.62 48.50 33.34
N LEU A 200 -22.52 48.75 32.62
CA LEU A 200 -21.35 49.45 33.11
C LEU A 200 -21.12 50.80 32.40
N GLY A 201 -21.98 51.17 31.45
CA GLY A 201 -21.80 52.39 30.66
C GLY A 201 -20.52 52.41 29.80
N VAL A 202 -20.03 51.25 29.33
CA VAL A 202 -18.78 51.18 28.55
C VAL A 202 -18.96 50.72 27.11
N LEU A 203 -18.21 51.37 26.22
CA LEU A 203 -17.94 51.00 24.83
C LEU A 203 -16.54 50.37 24.76
N VAL A 204 -16.42 49.23 24.08
CA VAL A 204 -15.19 48.46 23.97
C VAL A 204 -14.86 48.28 22.50
N ILE A 205 -13.64 48.66 22.11
CA ILE A 205 -13.17 48.60 20.72
C ILE A 205 -11.93 47.70 20.67
N ASP A 206 -11.96 46.68 19.82
CA ASP A 206 -10.82 45.81 19.57
C ASP A 206 -9.74 46.54 18.75
N LEU A 207 -8.53 46.58 19.28
CA LEU A 207 -7.35 47.14 18.60
C LEU A 207 -6.53 46.07 17.88
N ALA A 208 -6.79 44.80 18.13
CA ALA A 208 -6.16 43.66 17.46
C ALA A 208 -7.22 42.76 16.84
N CYS A 209 -6.82 41.90 15.91
CA CYS A 209 -7.73 40.94 15.26
C CYS A 209 -8.55 40.16 16.31
N PRO A 210 -9.89 40.31 16.33
CA PRO A 210 -10.71 39.70 17.36
C PRO A 210 -10.99 38.23 17.08
N PHE A 211 -11.24 37.47 18.14
CA PHE A 211 -11.86 36.15 18.01
C PHE A 211 -13.30 36.32 17.54
N GLY A 212 -13.67 35.61 16.48
CA GLY A 212 -15.02 35.68 15.88
C GLY A 212 -15.06 36.37 14.53
N TRP A 213 -14.01 37.11 14.14
CA TRP A 213 -13.90 37.65 12.77
C TRP A 213 -13.42 36.58 11.81
N THR A 214 -14.08 36.44 10.66
CA THR A 214 -13.81 35.38 9.67
C THR A 214 -12.38 35.41 9.14
N ASP A 215 -11.76 36.58 9.01
CA ASP A 215 -10.42 36.74 8.42
C ASP A 215 -9.27 36.74 9.45
N SER A 216 -9.55 36.85 10.76
CA SER A 216 -8.53 36.78 11.82
C SER A 216 -7.59 35.57 11.68
N PRO A 217 -8.08 34.34 11.43
CA PRO A 217 -7.20 33.18 11.26
C PRO A 217 -6.24 33.31 10.08
N GLY A 218 -6.66 33.95 8.98
CA GLY A 218 -5.81 34.12 7.79
C GLY A 218 -4.65 35.07 8.03
N HIS A 219 -4.89 36.14 8.79
CA HIS A 219 -3.82 37.08 9.16
C HIS A 219 -2.85 36.49 10.18
N TYR A 220 -3.36 35.76 11.17
CA TYR A 220 -2.49 35.08 12.13
C TYR A 220 -1.71 33.92 11.50
N TRP A 221 -2.29 33.19 10.54
CA TRP A 221 -1.59 32.11 9.86
C TRP A 221 -0.29 32.60 9.20
N VAL A 222 -0.24 33.83 8.68
CA VAL A 222 1.00 34.43 8.18
C VAL A 222 2.06 34.51 9.28
N ALA A 223 1.71 34.97 10.48
CA ALA A 223 2.66 35.00 11.59
C ALA A 223 3.06 33.57 12.03
N GLY A 224 2.10 32.67 12.20
CA GLY A 224 2.37 31.29 12.61
C GLY A 224 3.27 30.55 11.61
N GLU A 225 3.07 30.74 10.31
CA GLU A 225 3.93 30.15 9.29
C GLU A 225 5.32 30.80 9.26
N ALA A 226 5.45 32.09 9.61
CA ALA A 226 6.75 32.72 9.79
C ALA A 226 7.52 32.14 10.98
N ILE A 227 6.84 31.91 12.12
CA ILE A 227 7.45 31.24 13.29
C ILE A 227 7.96 29.85 12.90
N LYS A 228 7.09 29.07 12.24
CA LYS A 228 7.42 27.74 11.71
C LYS A 228 8.62 27.79 10.75
N HIS A 229 8.65 28.75 9.84
CA HIS A 229 9.76 28.93 8.89
C HIS A 229 11.08 29.20 9.60
N TYR A 230 11.11 30.16 10.53
CA TYR A 230 12.34 30.51 11.26
C TYR A 230 12.85 29.38 12.15
N GLN A 231 11.94 28.68 12.81
CA GLN A 231 12.30 27.49 13.57
C GLN A 231 12.88 26.41 12.65
N GLY A 232 12.21 26.08 11.53
CA GLY A 232 12.65 25.04 10.61
C GLY A 232 13.96 25.35 9.88
N CYS A 233 14.27 26.62 9.67
CA CYS A 233 15.56 27.08 9.13
C CYS A 233 16.69 27.05 10.17
N SER A 234 16.35 26.98 11.46
CA SER A 234 17.36 26.88 12.52
C SER A 234 17.95 25.47 12.53
N ILE A 235 19.28 25.40 12.69
CA ILE A 235 20.03 24.16 12.66
C ILE A 235 20.69 23.90 14.00
N PRO A 236 20.67 22.65 14.49
CA PRO A 236 21.37 22.29 15.71
C PRO A 236 22.89 22.39 15.56
N ARG A 237 23.58 22.78 16.64
CA ARG A 237 25.05 22.87 16.70
C ARG A 237 25.57 22.50 18.08
N TRP A 238 26.25 21.36 18.18
CA TRP A 238 26.98 20.95 19.39
C TRP A 238 28.32 20.27 19.08
N PRO A 239 29.27 20.23 20.03
CA PRO A 239 30.57 19.61 19.83
C PRO A 239 30.45 18.13 19.41
N HIS A 240 31.24 17.71 18.41
CA HIS A 240 31.25 16.33 17.89
C HIS A 240 29.90 15.83 17.34
N GLN A 241 29.04 16.75 16.88
CA GLN A 241 27.75 16.41 16.26
C GLN A 241 27.93 15.49 15.04
N PRO A 242 27.19 14.36 14.97
CA PRO A 242 27.28 13.47 13.84
C PRO A 242 26.52 14.04 12.62
N PRO A 243 26.97 13.78 11.38
CA PRO A 243 26.34 14.34 10.17
C PRO A 243 24.85 14.02 10.01
N HIS A 244 24.39 12.86 10.47
CA HIS A 244 22.99 12.46 10.37
C HIS A 244 22.07 13.21 11.35
N ALA A 245 22.63 13.96 12.31
CA ALA A 245 21.87 14.75 13.30
C ALA A 245 21.92 16.27 13.03
N SER A 246 22.43 16.70 11.86
CA SER A 246 22.58 18.11 11.49
C SER A 246 21.39 18.69 10.71
N ALA A 247 20.35 17.90 10.46
CA ALA A 247 19.13 18.39 9.82
C ALA A 247 18.48 19.48 10.68
N GLY A 248 17.81 20.46 10.04
CA GLY A 248 17.07 21.52 10.72
C GLY A 248 15.99 20.99 11.67
N PHE A 249 15.44 21.88 12.49
CA PHE A 249 14.44 21.49 13.48
C PHE A 249 13.08 21.19 12.85
N ASP A 250 12.33 20.35 13.54
CA ASP A 250 10.95 20.07 13.25
C ASP A 250 10.07 21.26 13.62
N ALA A 251 9.34 21.77 12.64
CA ALA A 251 8.44 22.90 12.81
C ALA A 251 7.06 22.51 12.28
N ARG A 252 6.18 22.09 13.19
CA ARG A 252 4.75 21.86 12.89
C ARG A 252 3.89 22.80 13.68
N ALA A 253 2.85 23.31 13.05
CA ALA A 253 1.91 24.20 13.71
C ALA A 253 0.46 23.83 13.40
N TRP A 254 -0.38 23.94 14.42
CA TRP A 254 -1.83 23.92 14.30
C TRP A 254 -2.38 25.16 15.00
N CYS A 255 -2.65 26.20 14.23
CA CYS A 255 -3.03 27.50 14.77
C CYS A 255 -1.97 28.00 15.77
N ASP A 256 -2.32 28.11 17.05
CA ASP A 256 -1.50 28.59 18.17
C ASP A 256 -0.62 27.51 18.80
N ASP A 257 -0.94 26.22 18.57
CA ASP A 257 -0.12 25.10 19.04
C ASP A 257 1.06 24.89 18.07
N HIS A 258 2.28 24.87 18.58
CA HIS A 258 3.50 24.52 17.84
C HIS A 258 4.09 23.24 18.42
N ILE A 259 4.27 22.23 17.57
CA ILE A 259 4.66 20.88 17.97
C ILE A 259 6.05 20.59 17.41
N CYS A 260 6.95 20.15 18.28
CA CYS A 260 8.30 19.73 17.93
C CYS A 260 8.45 18.24 18.23
N VAL A 261 8.88 17.46 17.24
CA VAL A 261 9.28 16.07 17.43
C VAL A 261 10.73 15.89 17.00
N GLU A 262 11.58 15.59 17.98
CA GLU A 262 13.03 15.54 17.80
C GLU A 262 13.67 14.32 18.47
N PRO A 263 14.82 13.83 17.96
CA PRO A 263 15.60 12.82 18.63
C PRO A 263 16.37 13.41 19.83
N ASP A 264 16.40 12.66 20.92
CA ASP A 264 17.20 12.92 22.12
C ASP A 264 18.69 12.61 21.87
N VAL A 265 19.39 13.59 21.29
CA VAL A 265 20.81 13.53 20.92
C VAL A 265 21.50 14.86 21.20
N GLY A 266 22.61 14.83 21.97
CA GLY A 266 23.36 16.04 22.32
C GLY A 266 22.46 17.10 22.97
N SER A 267 22.62 18.36 22.57
CA SER A 267 21.78 19.49 23.01
C SER A 267 20.59 19.77 22.07
N ARG A 268 20.27 18.85 21.14
CA ARG A 268 19.25 19.10 20.09
C ARG A 268 17.89 19.52 20.65
N LEU A 269 17.44 18.89 21.74
CA LEU A 269 16.13 19.19 22.35
C LEU A 269 16.09 20.60 22.95
N ASP A 270 17.14 20.99 23.67
CA ASP A 270 17.23 22.33 24.27
C ASP A 270 17.35 23.41 23.20
N GLU A 271 18.17 23.18 22.18
CA GLU A 271 18.33 24.11 21.05
C GLU A 271 17.03 24.23 20.23
N ALA A 272 16.29 23.14 20.02
CA ALA A 272 14.99 23.20 19.33
C ALA A 272 13.95 24.00 20.14
N ALA A 273 13.94 23.81 21.46
CA ALA A 273 13.03 24.52 22.36
C ALA A 273 13.37 26.02 22.44
N LEU A 274 14.67 26.37 22.42
CA LEU A 274 15.13 27.75 22.34
C LEU A 274 14.80 28.36 20.97
N ALA A 275 15.06 27.65 19.88
CA ALA A 275 14.76 28.12 18.52
C ALA A 275 13.27 28.43 18.33
N LEU A 276 12.37 27.60 18.87
CA LEU A 276 10.93 27.89 18.85
C LEU A 276 10.60 29.19 19.60
N ARG A 277 11.12 29.37 20.81
CA ARG A 277 10.88 30.60 21.61
C ARG A 277 11.45 31.83 20.91
N SER A 278 12.67 31.74 20.40
CA SER A 278 13.30 32.81 19.64
C SER A 278 12.47 33.17 18.40
N ALA A 279 11.94 32.18 17.67
CA ALA A 279 11.08 32.43 16.53
C ALA A 279 9.75 33.09 16.92
N MET A 280 9.10 32.64 18.01
CA MET A 280 7.88 33.28 18.54
C MET A 280 8.13 34.74 18.92
N VAL A 281 9.21 35.02 19.66
CA VAL A 281 9.57 36.37 20.09
C VAL A 281 9.94 37.25 18.91
N GLN A 282 10.73 36.73 17.95
CA GLN A 282 11.13 37.46 16.76
C GLN A 282 9.93 37.88 15.89
N VAL A 283 8.90 37.05 15.80
CA VAL A 283 7.74 37.33 14.95
C VAL A 283 6.68 38.15 15.69
N LEU A 284 6.35 37.81 16.93
CA LEU A 284 5.18 38.34 17.64
C LEU A 284 5.51 39.20 18.87
N GLY A 285 6.79 39.37 19.19
CA GLY A 285 7.27 40.16 20.32
C GLY A 285 7.47 39.36 21.62
N PRO A 286 7.97 39.99 22.70
CA PRO A 286 8.39 39.31 23.93
C PRO A 286 7.26 38.57 24.65
N ASP A 287 6.01 39.01 24.52
CA ASP A 287 4.85 38.40 25.19
C ASP A 287 4.23 37.23 24.41
N ALA A 288 4.86 36.79 23.31
CA ALA A 288 4.33 35.76 22.44
C ALA A 288 4.32 34.36 23.07
N CYS A 289 5.32 34.04 23.89
CA CYS A 289 5.47 32.72 24.50
C CYS A 289 4.53 32.55 25.70
N ASN A 290 3.71 31.49 25.69
CA ASN A 290 2.90 31.12 26.85
C ASN A 290 3.59 30.04 27.68
N GLU A 291 4.60 30.42 28.46
CA GLU A 291 5.47 29.48 29.19
C GLU A 291 4.70 28.48 30.08
N ASP A 292 3.60 28.90 30.71
CA ASP A 292 2.76 28.02 31.55
C ASP A 292 2.13 26.85 30.78
N LYS A 293 2.02 26.98 29.45
CA LYS A 293 1.46 25.95 28.57
C LYS A 293 2.51 25.22 27.75
N PHE A 294 3.77 25.64 27.81
CA PHE A 294 4.83 24.84 27.22
C PHE A 294 4.94 23.54 28.01
N THR A 295 4.91 22.43 27.28
CA THR A 295 5.16 21.12 27.88
C THR A 295 6.66 20.89 28.00
N ALA A 296 7.09 20.14 29.02
CA ALA A 296 8.42 19.55 28.98
C ALA A 296 8.49 18.51 27.84
N TRP A 297 9.69 18.21 27.35
CA TRP A 297 9.89 17.12 26.39
C TRP A 297 9.40 15.79 26.97
N PHE A 298 8.48 15.11 26.27
CA PHE A 298 7.86 13.87 26.73
C PHE A 298 7.90 12.75 25.68
N THR A 299 7.87 11.50 26.14
CA THR A 299 7.56 10.33 25.28
C THR A 299 6.08 9.94 25.39
N ARG A 300 5.42 10.31 26.49
CA ARG A 300 3.98 10.12 26.70
C ARG A 300 3.32 11.42 27.10
N GLY A 301 2.34 11.86 26.33
CA GLY A 301 1.70 13.16 26.58
C GLY A 301 0.53 13.46 25.66
N LYS A 302 0.04 14.70 25.75
CA LYS A 302 -1.17 15.14 25.05
C LYS A 302 -0.84 16.27 24.09
N ALA A 303 -1.19 16.09 22.82
CA ALA A 303 -1.04 17.12 21.78
C ALA A 303 -2.21 17.03 20.80
N LEU A 304 -2.72 18.19 20.32
CA LEU A 304 -3.92 18.30 19.48
C LEU A 304 -5.14 17.55 20.03
N GLY A 305 -5.21 17.43 21.36
CA GLY A 305 -6.27 16.70 22.04
C GLY A 305 -6.29 15.19 21.82
N LEU A 306 -5.16 14.59 21.46
CA LEU A 306 -4.89 13.15 21.38
C LEU A 306 -3.82 12.77 22.41
N LEU A 307 -3.80 11.49 22.82
CA LEU A 307 -2.77 10.94 23.69
C LEU A 307 -1.72 10.23 22.82
N TRP A 308 -0.47 10.61 22.96
CA TRP A 308 0.66 10.09 22.19
C TRP A 308 1.53 9.25 23.11
N ASP A 309 1.93 8.07 22.65
CA ASP A 309 2.92 7.20 23.30
C ASP A 309 4.00 6.84 22.27
N LEU A 310 5.12 7.55 22.34
CA LEU A 310 6.23 7.42 21.42
C LEU A 310 7.00 6.12 21.69
N ASP A 311 7.06 5.65 22.95
CA ASP A 311 7.74 4.40 23.32
C ASP A 311 7.12 3.20 22.59
N THR A 312 5.78 3.18 22.48
CA THR A 312 5.05 2.12 21.77
C THR A 312 4.71 2.49 20.33
N SER A 313 5.07 3.69 19.89
CA SER A 313 4.68 4.26 18.60
C SER A 313 3.17 4.14 18.35
N THR A 314 2.37 4.63 19.30
CA THR A 314 0.91 4.65 19.20
C THR A 314 0.27 6.01 19.52
N VAL A 315 -0.96 6.19 19.03
CA VAL A 315 -1.82 7.33 19.35
C VAL A 315 -3.20 6.86 19.81
N SER A 316 -3.80 7.54 20.78
CA SER A 316 -5.09 7.18 21.38
C SER A 316 -6.03 8.37 21.50
N MET A 317 -7.32 8.10 21.41
CA MET A 317 -8.38 9.04 21.73
C MET A 317 -8.63 9.06 23.25
N PRO A 318 -8.63 10.24 23.92
CA PRO A 318 -8.98 10.32 25.34
C PRO A 318 -10.36 9.72 25.67
N ALA A 319 -10.45 8.95 26.75
CA ALA A 319 -11.67 8.24 27.15
C ALA A 319 -12.86 9.17 27.43
N ASP A 320 -12.61 10.33 28.03
CA ASP A 320 -13.60 11.38 28.29
C ASP A 320 -14.22 11.92 26.98
N LYS A 321 -13.43 12.03 25.91
CA LYS A 321 -13.92 12.46 24.60
C LYS A 321 -14.78 11.39 23.91
N ILE A 322 -14.41 10.11 24.07
CA ILE A 322 -15.21 8.99 23.57
C ILE A 322 -16.56 8.95 24.31
N ALA A 323 -16.54 9.01 25.64
CA ALA A 323 -17.76 9.03 26.46
C ALA A 323 -18.66 10.21 26.08
N LYS A 324 -18.10 11.41 25.97
CA LYS A 324 -18.84 12.61 25.53
C LYS A 324 -19.48 12.45 24.15
N ALA A 325 -18.80 11.82 23.20
CA ALA A 325 -19.37 11.55 21.87
C ALA A 325 -20.52 10.53 21.93
N ILE A 326 -20.34 9.44 22.69
CA ILE A 326 -21.36 8.42 22.91
C ILE A 326 -22.61 9.01 23.58
N ASP A 327 -22.43 9.86 24.59
CA ASP A 327 -23.55 10.48 25.31
C ASP A 327 -24.33 11.45 24.42
N ARG A 328 -23.64 12.23 23.59
CA ARG A 328 -24.27 13.10 22.59
C ARG A 328 -25.05 12.30 21.55
N LEU A 329 -24.52 11.17 21.07
CA LEU A 329 -25.22 10.26 20.16
C LEU A 329 -26.49 9.70 20.80
N ARG A 330 -26.39 9.17 22.03
CA ARG A 330 -27.53 8.62 22.78
C ARG A 330 -28.61 9.66 23.07
N ALA A 331 -28.20 10.86 23.48
CA ALA A 331 -29.12 11.96 23.72
C ALA A 331 -29.89 12.34 22.43
N MET A 332 -29.20 12.41 21.29
CA MET A 332 -29.85 12.73 20.02
C MET A 332 -30.79 11.62 19.53
N LEU A 333 -30.42 10.34 19.72
CA LEU A 333 -31.29 9.21 19.38
C LEU A 333 -32.60 9.16 20.18
N ARG A 334 -32.58 9.64 21.43
CA ARG A 334 -33.77 9.74 22.29
C ARG A 334 -34.70 10.91 21.93
N SER A 335 -34.25 11.84 21.09
CA SER A 335 -35.04 13.02 20.74
C SER A 335 -35.84 12.84 19.44
N GLY A 336 -36.96 13.55 19.33
CA GLY A 336 -37.70 13.72 18.07
C GLY A 336 -37.09 14.82 17.20
N THR A 337 -36.59 15.89 17.83
CA THR A 337 -36.06 17.10 17.18
C THR A 337 -34.69 17.48 17.73
N THR A 338 -33.96 18.33 17.02
CA THR A 338 -32.64 18.83 17.43
C THR A 338 -32.45 20.28 17.01
N THR A 339 -31.41 20.94 17.49
CA THR A 339 -31.04 22.31 17.07
C THR A 339 -29.73 22.29 16.28
N ARG A 340 -29.48 23.34 15.48
CA ARG A 340 -28.19 23.51 14.78
C ARG A 340 -27.00 23.52 15.75
N LYS A 341 -27.18 24.10 16.95
CA LYS A 341 -26.16 24.08 18.01
C LYS A 341 -25.84 22.65 18.44
N THR A 342 -26.85 21.88 18.82
CA THR A 342 -26.69 20.48 19.25
C THR A 342 -26.07 19.61 18.15
N LEU A 343 -26.48 19.82 16.90
CA LEU A 343 -25.91 19.15 15.74
C LEU A 343 -24.44 19.49 15.51
N ASN A 344 -24.07 20.77 15.57
CA ASN A 344 -22.67 21.20 15.44
C ASN A 344 -21.80 20.67 16.57
N GLU A 345 -22.31 20.66 17.80
CA GLU A 345 -21.63 20.08 18.94
C GLU A 345 -21.38 18.57 18.77
N LEU A 346 -22.39 17.82 18.33
CA LEU A 346 -22.25 16.40 18.03
C LEU A 346 -21.24 16.18 16.91
N MET A 347 -21.39 16.87 15.78
CA MET A 347 -20.50 16.73 14.62
C MET A 347 -19.05 17.11 14.97
N GLY A 348 -18.83 18.10 15.84
CA GLY A 348 -17.51 18.44 16.36
C GLY A 348 -16.89 17.31 17.17
N SER A 349 -17.66 16.71 18.09
CA SER A 349 -17.22 15.53 18.84
C SER A 349 -16.90 14.34 17.93
N LEU A 350 -17.78 14.03 16.98
CA LEU A 350 -17.59 12.91 16.07
C LEU A 350 -16.38 13.11 15.17
N ARG A 351 -16.18 14.30 14.59
CA ARG A 351 -14.99 14.62 13.78
C ARG A 351 -13.69 14.38 14.55
N HIS A 352 -13.64 14.79 15.83
CA HIS A 352 -12.47 14.58 16.67
C HIS A 352 -12.21 13.09 16.92
N VAL A 353 -13.25 12.31 17.24
CA VAL A 353 -13.11 10.86 17.47
C VAL A 353 -12.74 10.11 16.18
N CYS A 354 -13.29 10.54 15.03
CA CYS A 354 -12.95 10.02 13.71
C CYS A 354 -11.49 10.24 13.31
N THR A 355 -10.75 11.14 13.96
CA THR A 355 -9.30 11.28 13.75
C THR A 355 -8.58 9.96 14.02
N CYS A 356 -8.99 9.23 15.07
CA CYS A 356 -8.42 7.93 15.45
C CYS A 356 -9.09 6.74 14.75
N VAL A 357 -10.34 6.90 14.26
CA VAL A 357 -11.05 5.86 13.50
C VAL A 357 -11.52 6.46 12.20
N ARG A 358 -10.61 6.53 11.22
CA ARG A 358 -10.87 7.18 9.92
C ARG A 358 -12.11 6.59 9.22
N SER A 359 -12.33 5.28 9.33
CA SER A 359 -13.46 4.57 8.72
C SER A 359 -14.82 5.10 9.22
N ALA A 360 -14.87 5.69 10.42
CA ALA A 360 -16.10 6.30 10.94
C ALA A 360 -16.57 7.54 10.14
N SER A 361 -15.71 8.12 9.28
CA SER A 361 -16.12 9.24 8.41
C SER A 361 -17.25 8.85 7.45
N ALA A 362 -17.39 7.57 7.10
CA ALA A 362 -18.48 7.06 6.26
C ALA A 362 -19.89 7.33 6.82
N PHE A 363 -20.01 7.58 8.12
CA PHE A 363 -21.29 7.83 8.78
C PHE A 363 -21.65 9.32 8.88
N SER A 364 -20.78 10.23 8.44
CA SER A 364 -20.93 11.68 8.69
C SER A 364 -21.85 12.42 7.71
N GLN A 365 -22.15 11.83 6.54
CA GLN A 365 -22.72 12.56 5.42
C GLN A 365 -24.14 13.08 5.70
N ARG A 366 -25.07 12.22 6.11
CA ARG A 366 -26.48 12.59 6.27
C ARG A 366 -26.69 13.48 7.49
N LEU A 367 -25.87 13.30 8.53
CA LEU A 367 -25.80 14.24 9.66
C LEU A 367 -25.31 15.62 9.20
N GLY A 368 -24.31 15.66 8.32
CA GLY A 368 -23.85 16.89 7.70
C GLY A 368 -24.89 17.58 6.81
N ASP A 369 -25.71 16.80 6.08
CA ASP A 369 -26.86 17.33 5.32
C ASP A 369 -27.90 17.95 6.26
N LEU A 370 -28.24 17.26 7.36
CA LEU A 370 -29.16 17.77 8.38
C LEU A 370 -28.63 19.06 9.04
N CYS A 371 -27.32 19.16 9.29
CA CYS A 371 -26.71 20.40 9.77
C CYS A 371 -26.89 21.57 8.80
N ARG A 372 -26.86 21.31 7.48
CA ARG A 372 -27.00 22.35 6.45
C ARG A 372 -28.44 22.85 6.34
N THR A 373 -29.41 21.96 6.48
CA THR A 373 -30.84 22.30 6.41
C THR A 373 -31.36 22.94 7.70
N ALA A 374 -30.72 22.69 8.84
CA ALA A 374 -31.08 23.30 10.11
C ALA A 374 -30.89 24.83 10.09
N GLY A 375 -31.99 25.57 10.33
CA GLY A 375 -31.98 27.02 10.51
C GLY A 375 -31.07 27.47 11.67
N ARG A 376 -30.63 28.74 11.65
CA ARG A 376 -29.80 29.31 12.75
C ARG A 376 -30.54 29.31 14.09
N ARG A 377 -31.87 29.47 14.06
CA ARG A 377 -32.77 29.45 15.22
C ARG A 377 -33.85 28.41 15.01
N GLY A 378 -34.38 27.84 16.10
CA GLY A 378 -35.44 26.83 16.08
C GLY A 378 -34.92 25.38 16.14
N SER A 379 -35.88 24.45 16.04
CA SER A 379 -35.62 23.01 16.05
C SER A 379 -35.92 22.39 14.67
N VAL A 380 -35.23 21.30 14.35
CA VAL A 380 -35.43 20.50 13.13
C VAL A 380 -35.70 19.05 13.51
N ALA A 381 -36.60 18.39 12.79
CA ALA A 381 -36.86 16.96 12.98
C ALA A 381 -35.63 16.12 12.64
N ILE A 382 -35.37 15.08 13.44
CA ILE A 382 -34.30 14.12 13.16
C ILE A 382 -34.86 13.06 12.21
N THR A 383 -34.36 13.05 10.96
CA THR A 383 -34.79 12.09 9.94
C THR A 383 -34.36 10.67 10.27
N ASP A 384 -35.09 9.66 9.80
CA ASP A 384 -34.73 8.25 10.01
C ASP A 384 -33.35 7.91 9.45
N ALA A 385 -33.02 8.50 8.30
CA ALA A 385 -31.71 8.36 7.69
C ALA A 385 -30.58 8.94 8.57
N ALA A 386 -30.82 10.05 9.27
CA ALA A 386 -29.89 10.58 10.27
C ALA A 386 -29.83 9.67 11.50
N ARG A 387 -30.96 9.11 11.98
CA ARG A 387 -30.98 8.13 13.09
C ARG A 387 -30.14 6.90 12.76
N ASP A 388 -30.18 6.41 11.53
CA ASP A 388 -29.33 5.30 11.10
C ASP A 388 -27.85 5.64 11.16
N ASP A 389 -27.44 6.84 10.72
CA ASP A 389 -26.05 7.27 10.85
C ASP A 389 -25.62 7.39 12.34
N LEU A 390 -26.51 7.85 13.23
CA LEU A 390 -26.26 7.85 14.68
C LEU A 390 -26.05 6.41 15.21
N ARG A 391 -26.84 5.44 14.74
CA ARG A 391 -26.71 4.01 15.11
C ARG A 391 -25.40 3.43 14.60
N TRP A 392 -25.01 3.71 13.35
CA TRP A 392 -23.73 3.30 12.79
C TRP A 392 -22.54 3.86 13.57
N PHE A 393 -22.60 5.15 13.95
CA PHE A 393 -21.60 5.75 14.82
C PHE A 393 -21.51 5.03 16.16
N LEU A 394 -22.65 4.73 16.79
CA LEU A 394 -22.65 4.02 18.07
C LEU A 394 -22.06 2.61 17.95
N ALA A 395 -22.35 1.91 16.84
CA ALA A 395 -21.78 0.60 16.57
C ALA A 395 -20.26 0.66 16.39
N ILE A 396 -19.74 1.55 15.54
CA ILE A 396 -18.30 1.63 15.33
C ILE A 396 -17.56 2.10 16.58
N LEU A 397 -18.10 3.02 17.38
CA LEU A 397 -17.44 3.50 18.59
C LEU A 397 -17.35 2.44 19.70
N ARG A 398 -18.22 1.42 19.67
CA ARG A 398 -18.16 0.27 20.57
C ARG A 398 -17.16 -0.79 20.10
N THR A 399 -16.98 -0.90 18.79
CA THR A 399 -16.16 -1.96 18.18
C THR A 399 -14.72 -1.52 17.93
N ALA A 400 -14.51 -0.25 17.56
CA ALA A 400 -13.23 0.24 17.09
C ALA A 400 -12.20 0.40 18.20
N ARG A 401 -10.95 0.03 17.88
CA ARG A 401 -9.79 0.31 18.72
C ARG A 401 -9.41 1.79 18.59
N LEU A 402 -9.99 2.60 19.46
CA LEU A 402 -9.71 4.04 19.59
C LEU A 402 -8.44 4.34 20.40
N ASN A 403 -7.90 3.31 21.05
CA ASN A 403 -6.70 3.38 21.89
C ASN A 403 -5.59 2.54 21.27
N ALA A 404 -4.35 3.00 21.44
CA ALA A 404 -3.12 2.37 20.96
C ALA A 404 -3.11 2.11 19.44
N ILE A 405 -3.49 3.11 18.64
CA ILE A 405 -3.45 3.00 17.17
C ILE A 405 -2.00 3.13 16.73
N PRO A 406 -1.43 2.15 15.98
CA PRO A 406 -0.05 2.23 15.52
C PRO A 406 0.18 3.47 14.64
N LEU A 407 1.25 4.22 14.91
CA LEU A 407 1.56 5.45 14.18
C LEU A 407 1.80 5.18 12.69
N GLY A 408 2.36 4.02 12.32
CA GLY A 408 2.51 3.64 10.91
C GLY A 408 1.19 3.53 10.15
N ARG A 409 0.13 3.02 10.80
CA ARG A 409 -1.24 3.01 10.25
C ARG A 409 -1.79 4.44 10.17
N PHE A 410 -1.65 5.19 11.26
CA PHE A 410 -2.19 6.54 11.37
C PHE A 410 -1.57 7.53 10.36
N ALA A 411 -0.26 7.40 10.12
CA ALA A 411 0.54 8.17 9.18
C ALA A 411 0.36 7.73 7.70
N ALA A 412 -0.33 6.61 7.47
CA ALA A 412 -0.43 5.91 6.19
C ALA A 412 0.94 5.53 5.59
N THR A 413 1.91 5.19 6.44
CA THR A 413 3.27 4.75 6.05
C THR A 413 3.44 3.24 6.11
N GLN A 414 2.53 2.52 6.78
CA GLN A 414 2.57 1.07 6.87
C GLN A 414 2.40 0.42 5.48
N PRO A 415 3.32 -0.46 5.04
CA PRO A 415 3.17 -1.16 3.77
C PRO A 415 1.96 -2.11 3.77
N PRO A 416 1.33 -2.38 2.61
CA PRO A 416 0.28 -3.39 2.53
C PRO A 416 0.78 -4.76 2.98
N THR A 417 0.03 -5.37 3.90
CA THR A 417 0.21 -6.76 4.30
C THR A 417 -0.39 -7.69 3.24
N TRP A 418 -1.60 -7.36 2.79
CA TRP A 418 -2.36 -8.16 1.84
C TRP A 418 -2.71 -7.34 0.60
N HIS A 419 -2.59 -7.95 -0.58
CA HIS A 419 -3.01 -7.36 -1.85
C HIS A 419 -4.19 -8.16 -2.38
N ILE A 420 -5.28 -7.47 -2.70
CA ILE A 420 -6.49 -8.05 -3.28
C ILE A 420 -6.71 -7.41 -4.64
N MET A 421 -6.71 -8.22 -5.70
CA MET A 421 -6.99 -7.75 -7.06
C MET A 421 -8.46 -7.99 -7.33
N MET A 422 -9.16 -7.01 -7.90
CA MET A 422 -10.58 -7.14 -8.13
C MET A 422 -11.00 -6.54 -9.46
N ASP A 423 -12.11 -7.06 -9.97
CA ASP A 423 -12.76 -6.57 -11.17
C ASP A 423 -14.26 -6.88 -11.13
N ALA A 424 -15.06 -6.09 -11.85
CA ALA A 424 -16.48 -6.35 -12.04
C ALA A 424 -16.89 -6.15 -13.50
N SER A 425 -17.88 -6.91 -13.95
CA SER A 425 -18.43 -6.87 -15.30
C SER A 425 -19.95 -6.87 -15.30
N ASP A 426 -20.56 -6.87 -16.48
CA ASP A 426 -22.02 -7.06 -16.65
C ASP A 426 -22.51 -8.46 -16.31
N ARG A 427 -21.61 -9.43 -16.13
CA ARG A 427 -21.99 -10.80 -15.77
C ARG A 427 -21.77 -11.15 -14.31
N GLY A 428 -20.75 -10.56 -13.69
CA GLY A 428 -20.38 -10.89 -12.32
C GLY A 428 -19.17 -10.08 -11.86
N LEU A 429 -18.66 -10.44 -10.70
CA LEU A 429 -17.45 -9.85 -10.12
C LEU A 429 -16.46 -10.90 -9.65
N CYS A 430 -15.22 -10.49 -9.50
CA CYS A 430 -14.15 -11.32 -8.99
C CYS A 430 -13.23 -10.55 -8.06
N ALA A 431 -12.81 -11.18 -6.97
CA ALA A 431 -11.68 -10.74 -6.17
C ALA A 431 -10.68 -11.90 -6.00
N LEU A 432 -9.40 -11.57 -6.03
CA LEU A 432 -8.28 -12.50 -5.93
C LEU A 432 -7.46 -12.15 -4.71
N TRP A 433 -7.12 -13.15 -3.90
CA TRP A 433 -6.12 -13.05 -2.85
C TRP A 433 -4.90 -13.90 -3.22
N PRO A 434 -3.93 -13.34 -3.96
CA PRO A 434 -2.84 -14.11 -4.56
C PRO A 434 -1.98 -14.85 -3.54
N THR A 435 -1.74 -14.23 -2.38
CA THR A 435 -0.91 -14.79 -1.30
C THR A 435 -1.49 -16.08 -0.76
N ARG A 436 -2.82 -16.14 -0.59
CA ARG A 436 -3.52 -17.32 -0.06
C ARG A 436 -3.99 -18.28 -1.16
N ARG A 437 -3.92 -17.86 -2.43
CA ARG A 437 -4.43 -18.60 -3.60
C ARG A 437 -5.93 -18.84 -3.52
N GLU A 438 -6.63 -17.89 -2.94
CA GLU A 438 -8.09 -17.90 -2.86
C GLU A 438 -8.63 -16.86 -3.83
N TYR A 439 -9.81 -17.14 -4.35
CA TYR A 439 -10.58 -16.18 -5.13
C TYR A 439 -12.03 -16.24 -4.68
N LEU A 440 -12.72 -15.12 -4.83
CA LEU A 440 -14.16 -15.04 -4.72
C LEU A 440 -14.71 -14.64 -6.09
N GLN A 441 -15.82 -15.26 -6.47
CA GLN A 441 -16.54 -15.00 -7.71
C GLN A 441 -18.02 -14.94 -7.37
N VAL A 442 -18.71 -13.91 -7.87
CA VAL A 442 -20.17 -13.79 -7.73
C VAL A 442 -20.75 -13.54 -9.11
N GLU A 443 -21.65 -14.41 -9.53
CA GLU A 443 -22.46 -14.22 -10.73
C GLU A 443 -23.69 -13.39 -10.37
N PHE A 444 -23.95 -12.34 -11.13
CA PHE A 444 -25.15 -11.53 -10.91
C PHE A 444 -26.38 -12.29 -11.37
N ASN A 445 -27.46 -12.27 -10.58
CA ASN A 445 -28.72 -12.93 -10.92
C ASN A 445 -29.51 -12.16 -12.01
N ASP A 446 -30.68 -12.66 -12.41
CA ASP A 446 -31.49 -12.02 -13.46
C ASP A 446 -32.00 -10.63 -13.11
N GLU A 447 -32.32 -10.37 -11.85
CA GLU A 447 -32.76 -9.06 -11.36
C GLU A 447 -31.60 -8.05 -11.43
N GLU A 448 -30.43 -8.42 -10.92
CA GLU A 448 -29.21 -7.60 -10.97
C GLU A 448 -28.79 -7.31 -12.41
N ARG A 449 -28.83 -8.31 -13.31
CA ARG A 449 -28.57 -8.12 -14.74
C ARG A 449 -29.59 -7.21 -15.42
N SER A 450 -30.83 -7.17 -14.94
CA SER A 450 -31.86 -6.27 -15.46
C SER A 450 -31.61 -4.83 -14.99
N MET A 451 -31.26 -4.62 -13.73
CA MET A 451 -30.82 -3.31 -13.21
C MET A 451 -29.59 -2.78 -13.95
N ILE A 452 -28.62 -3.64 -14.29
CA ILE A 452 -27.44 -3.26 -15.09
C ILE A 452 -27.85 -2.76 -16.48
N ARG A 453 -28.77 -3.47 -17.15
CA ARG A 453 -29.26 -3.09 -18.48
C ARG A 453 -30.02 -1.77 -18.46
N GLU A 454 -30.87 -1.55 -17.47
CA GLU A 454 -31.59 -0.28 -17.28
C GLU A 454 -30.64 0.88 -17.00
N PHE A 455 -29.63 0.68 -16.14
CA PHE A 455 -28.62 1.71 -15.86
C PHE A 455 -27.80 2.04 -17.11
N ASN A 456 -27.31 1.03 -17.84
CA ASN A 456 -26.49 1.24 -19.03
C ASN A 456 -27.28 1.85 -20.20
N GLY A 457 -28.58 1.54 -20.32
CA GLY A 457 -29.42 2.03 -21.41
C GLY A 457 -30.06 3.40 -21.15
N GLN A 458 -30.56 3.62 -19.93
CA GLN A 458 -31.39 4.79 -19.59
C GLN A 458 -30.77 5.67 -18.49
N GLY A 459 -29.67 5.23 -17.86
CA GLY A 459 -29.12 5.90 -16.67
C GLY A 459 -30.00 5.77 -15.42
N VAL A 460 -30.98 4.86 -15.45
CA VAL A 460 -31.94 4.63 -14.37
C VAL A 460 -31.36 3.65 -13.34
N GLY A 461 -31.55 3.96 -12.06
CA GLY A 461 -31.01 3.15 -10.96
C GLY A 461 -29.59 3.55 -10.55
N ASP A 462 -28.97 2.73 -9.70
CA ASP A 462 -27.66 3.05 -9.10
C ASP A 462 -26.63 1.91 -9.24
N PHE A 463 -26.99 0.83 -9.94
CA PHE A 463 -26.20 -0.40 -10.10
C PHE A 463 -25.19 -0.35 -11.25
N GLY A 464 -24.52 0.80 -11.40
CA GLY A 464 -23.49 1.03 -12.42
C GLY A 464 -22.15 0.33 -12.12
N ILE A 465 -21.20 0.40 -13.06
CA ILE A 465 -19.88 -0.23 -12.92
C ILE A 465 -19.11 0.22 -11.67
N ASN A 466 -19.15 1.52 -11.34
CA ASN A 466 -18.48 2.07 -10.15
C ASN A 466 -18.96 1.40 -8.84
N LEU A 467 -20.26 1.09 -8.74
CA LEU A 467 -20.83 0.42 -7.57
C LEU A 467 -20.38 -1.04 -7.50
N ARG A 468 -20.41 -1.75 -8.63
CA ARG A 468 -20.08 -3.17 -8.72
C ARG A 468 -18.60 -3.46 -8.40
N GLU A 469 -17.70 -2.56 -8.77
CA GLU A 469 -16.30 -2.68 -8.35
C GLU A 469 -16.12 -2.44 -6.84
N LEU A 470 -16.84 -1.48 -6.25
CA LEU A 470 -16.87 -1.32 -4.80
C LEU A 470 -17.51 -2.52 -4.07
N LEU A 471 -18.49 -3.18 -4.70
CA LEU A 471 -19.11 -4.40 -4.19
C LEU A 471 -18.06 -5.52 -4.03
N SER A 472 -17.12 -5.63 -4.97
CA SER A 472 -16.00 -6.59 -4.90
C SER A 472 -15.13 -6.36 -3.67
N ALA A 473 -14.80 -5.11 -3.36
CA ALA A 473 -14.05 -4.74 -2.15
C ALA A 473 -14.82 -5.11 -0.86
N THR A 474 -16.13 -4.88 -0.85
CA THR A 474 -17.00 -5.18 0.29
C THR A 474 -17.15 -6.69 0.51
N PHE A 475 -17.37 -7.46 -0.55
CA PHE A 475 -17.47 -8.92 -0.47
C PHE A 475 -16.15 -9.56 -0.06
N ALA A 476 -15.01 -9.09 -0.60
CA ALA A 476 -13.70 -9.53 -0.15
C ALA A 476 -13.52 -9.27 1.35
N SER A 477 -13.97 -8.11 1.84
CA SER A 477 -13.93 -7.76 3.26
C SER A 477 -14.84 -8.64 4.12
N LEU A 478 -16.03 -9.00 3.63
CA LEU A 478 -16.95 -9.89 4.35
C LEU A 478 -16.39 -11.31 4.47
N VAL A 479 -15.85 -11.85 3.37
CA VAL A 479 -15.38 -13.24 3.28
C VAL A 479 -14.03 -13.42 3.97
N TRP A 480 -13.08 -12.52 3.70
CA TRP A 480 -11.69 -12.66 4.16
C TRP A 480 -11.33 -11.76 5.35
N GLY A 481 -12.13 -10.74 5.67
CA GLY A 481 -11.90 -9.83 6.80
C GLY A 481 -11.50 -10.53 8.09
N PRO A 482 -12.28 -11.53 8.58
CA PRO A 482 -11.95 -12.28 9.79
C PRO A 482 -10.59 -13.00 9.74
N THR A 483 -10.05 -13.25 8.55
CA THR A 483 -8.79 -13.95 8.32
C THR A 483 -7.60 -13.02 8.06
N TRP A 484 -7.84 -11.73 7.85
CA TRP A 484 -6.78 -10.75 7.62
C TRP A 484 -6.09 -10.28 8.89
N ALA A 485 -6.76 -10.42 10.04
CA ALA A 485 -6.18 -10.12 11.34
C ALA A 485 -4.81 -10.79 11.50
N LEU A 486 -3.90 -10.13 12.21
CA LEU A 486 -2.58 -10.64 12.55
C LEU A 486 -2.55 -10.98 14.04
N PRO A 487 -2.90 -12.21 14.46
CA PRO A 487 -2.91 -12.57 15.87
C PRO A 487 -1.52 -12.40 16.49
N GLY A 488 -1.46 -11.74 17.65
CA GLY A 488 -0.19 -11.50 18.37
C GLY A 488 0.69 -10.37 17.81
N SER A 489 0.31 -9.74 16.70
CA SER A 489 1.02 -8.56 16.18
C SER A 489 0.48 -7.27 16.81
N PRO A 490 1.34 -6.31 17.19
CA PRO A 490 0.90 -4.96 17.57
C PRO A 490 0.37 -4.16 16.36
N LEU A 491 0.63 -4.63 15.13
CA LEU A 491 0.18 -3.97 13.90
C LEU A 491 -1.20 -4.47 13.45
N THR A 492 -2.04 -3.54 13.01
CA THR A 492 -3.26 -3.84 12.28
C THR A 492 -2.92 -4.25 10.84
N ALA A 493 -3.57 -5.27 10.27
CA ALA A 493 -3.31 -5.67 8.88
C ALA A 493 -3.71 -4.57 7.89
N HIS A 494 -2.80 -4.25 6.96
CA HIS A 494 -3.09 -3.31 5.86
C HIS A 494 -3.47 -4.10 4.62
N VAL A 495 -4.69 -3.90 4.11
CA VAL A 495 -5.20 -4.54 2.90
C VAL A 495 -5.25 -3.52 1.76
N ARG A 496 -4.53 -3.79 0.68
CA ARG A 496 -4.53 -2.98 -0.54
C ARG A 496 -5.46 -3.59 -1.57
N PHE A 497 -6.50 -2.85 -1.94
CA PHE A 497 -7.39 -3.16 -3.05
C PHE A 497 -6.84 -2.59 -4.35
N TRP A 498 -6.63 -3.44 -5.35
CA TRP A 498 -6.25 -3.05 -6.71
C TRP A 498 -7.49 -3.09 -7.59
N ILE A 499 -7.91 -1.91 -8.02
CA ILE A 499 -9.19 -1.65 -8.69
C ILE A 499 -8.90 -0.87 -9.96
N ASP A 500 -9.48 -1.22 -11.10
CA ASP A 500 -9.24 -0.51 -12.36
C ASP A 500 -10.18 0.68 -12.58
N ASN A 501 -11.24 0.82 -11.77
CA ASN A 501 -12.06 2.02 -11.72
C ASN A 501 -11.60 3.07 -10.72
N ARG A 502 -11.23 4.23 -11.26
CA ARG A 502 -10.79 5.39 -10.46
C ARG A 502 -11.87 5.92 -9.51
N SER A 503 -13.15 5.81 -9.86
CA SER A 503 -14.24 6.26 -8.98
C SER A 503 -14.36 5.35 -7.76
N ALA A 504 -14.29 4.03 -7.94
CA ALA A 504 -14.30 3.06 -6.84
C ALA A 504 -13.06 3.20 -5.95
N VAL A 505 -11.87 3.46 -6.53
CA VAL A 505 -10.66 3.83 -5.78
C VAL A 505 -10.89 5.09 -4.93
N ALA A 506 -11.45 6.14 -5.54
CA ALA A 506 -11.71 7.40 -4.85
C ALA A 506 -12.75 7.22 -3.73
N TRP A 507 -13.83 6.48 -3.96
CA TRP A 507 -14.86 6.17 -2.96
C TRP A 507 -14.29 5.41 -1.77
N THR A 508 -13.49 4.37 -2.03
CA THR A 508 -12.83 3.59 -0.98
C THR A 508 -11.88 4.44 -0.12
N ASN A 509 -11.02 5.25 -0.74
CA ASN A 509 -10.04 6.05 0.00
C ASN A 509 -10.67 7.27 0.72
N LYS A 510 -11.75 7.83 0.17
CA LYS A 510 -12.48 8.96 0.77
C LYS A 510 -13.58 8.52 1.75
N GLN A 511 -13.96 7.24 1.73
CA GLN A 511 -15.05 6.68 2.53
C GLN A 511 -16.36 7.47 2.34
N ARG A 512 -16.63 7.92 1.11
CA ARG A 512 -17.81 8.71 0.76
C ARG A 512 -18.22 8.55 -0.70
N SER A 513 -19.52 8.42 -0.93
CA SER A 513 -20.19 8.47 -2.23
C SER A 513 -21.50 9.27 -2.14
N ARG A 514 -22.01 9.74 -3.28
CA ARG A 514 -23.37 10.28 -3.40
C ARG A 514 -24.39 9.19 -3.75
N ASN A 515 -23.92 8.04 -4.22
CA ASN A 515 -24.75 6.87 -4.51
C ASN A 515 -25.16 6.21 -3.17
N PRO A 516 -26.47 6.05 -2.88
CA PRO A 516 -26.95 5.51 -1.60
C PRO A 516 -26.44 4.10 -1.30
N THR A 517 -26.47 3.20 -2.29
CA THR A 517 -26.00 1.81 -2.14
C THR A 517 -24.49 1.76 -1.93
N ALA A 518 -23.72 2.55 -2.70
CA ALA A 518 -22.28 2.67 -2.51
C ALA A 518 -21.94 3.18 -1.10
N GLN A 519 -22.71 4.15 -0.59
CA GLN A 519 -22.51 4.65 0.76
C GLN A 519 -22.83 3.57 1.82
N LEU A 520 -23.85 2.75 1.62
CA LEU A 520 -24.13 1.60 2.49
C LEU A 520 -22.96 0.59 2.49
N LEU A 521 -22.39 0.27 1.33
CA LEU A 521 -21.23 -0.61 1.21
C LEU A 521 -20.01 -0.07 1.96
N LEU A 522 -19.71 1.22 1.83
CA LEU A 522 -18.62 1.87 2.57
C LEU A 522 -18.85 1.85 4.08
N ARG A 523 -20.11 2.04 4.53
CA ARG A 523 -20.49 1.92 5.94
C ARG A 523 -20.25 0.51 6.48
N LEU A 524 -20.64 -0.52 5.71
CA LEU A 524 -20.41 -1.92 6.06
C LEU A 524 -18.91 -2.22 6.13
N GLN A 525 -18.15 -1.88 5.09
CA GLN A 525 -16.71 -2.05 5.05
C GLN A 525 -16.02 -1.37 6.24
N SER A 526 -16.44 -0.15 6.60
CA SER A 526 -15.91 0.58 7.75
C SER A 526 -16.15 -0.12 9.09
N LEU A 527 -17.30 -0.77 9.25
CA LEU A 527 -17.58 -1.58 10.45
C LEU A 527 -16.74 -2.87 10.46
N LEU A 528 -16.54 -3.51 9.30
CA LEU A 528 -15.72 -4.72 9.17
C LEU A 528 -14.26 -4.43 9.51
N GLU A 529 -13.70 -3.31 9.04
CA GLU A 529 -12.34 -2.87 9.40
C GLU A 529 -12.17 -2.76 10.93
N ALA A 530 -13.15 -2.18 11.60
CA ALA A 530 -13.14 -2.05 13.06
C ALA A 530 -13.30 -3.41 13.76
N ARG A 531 -14.23 -4.25 13.30
CA ARG A 531 -14.57 -5.55 13.91
C ARG A 531 -13.46 -6.57 13.75
N ASP A 532 -12.95 -6.71 12.53
CA ASP A 532 -12.00 -7.77 12.15
C ASP A 532 -10.54 -7.28 12.22
N ASN A 533 -10.31 -6.06 12.72
CA ASN A 533 -9.00 -5.48 12.99
C ASN A 533 -8.06 -5.47 11.76
N PHE A 534 -8.55 -4.92 10.65
CA PHE A 534 -7.77 -4.57 9.47
C PHE A 534 -8.07 -3.12 9.05
N PHE A 535 -7.30 -2.58 8.11
CA PHE A 535 -7.66 -1.34 7.44
C PHE A 535 -7.35 -1.42 5.94
N THR A 536 -8.13 -0.72 5.13
CA THR A 536 -8.00 -0.79 3.68
C THR A 536 -7.41 0.49 3.08
N SER A 537 -6.79 0.31 1.93
CA SER A 537 -6.57 1.39 0.96
C SER A 537 -6.81 0.85 -0.44
N ALA A 538 -7.21 1.72 -1.37
CA ALA A 538 -7.38 1.37 -2.77
C ALA A 538 -6.33 2.06 -3.65
N GLN A 539 -5.86 1.35 -4.67
CA GLN A 539 -4.99 1.91 -5.71
C GLN A 539 -5.46 1.46 -7.09
N HIS A 540 -5.32 2.35 -8.06
CA HIS A 540 -5.66 2.07 -9.44
C HIS A 540 -4.67 1.09 -10.07
N ILE A 541 -5.18 0.05 -10.73
CA ILE A 541 -4.44 -0.80 -11.67
C ILE A 541 -5.05 -0.62 -13.07
N PRO A 542 -4.27 -0.44 -14.15
CA PRO A 542 -4.86 -0.39 -15.49
C PRO A 542 -5.63 -1.68 -15.83
N GLY A 543 -6.80 -1.58 -16.46
CA GLY A 543 -7.59 -2.77 -16.83
C GLY A 543 -6.82 -3.76 -17.72
N ALA A 544 -5.96 -3.25 -18.61
CA ALA A 544 -5.05 -4.07 -19.44
C ALA A 544 -4.09 -4.95 -18.60
N ASP A 545 -3.80 -4.53 -17.38
CA ASP A 545 -2.92 -5.21 -16.43
C ASP A 545 -3.69 -6.10 -15.44
N ASN A 546 -5.03 -5.94 -15.35
CA ASN A 546 -5.91 -6.65 -14.42
C ASN A 546 -6.50 -7.96 -14.99
N VAL A 547 -5.74 -8.61 -15.88
CA VAL A 547 -6.22 -9.68 -16.78
C VAL A 547 -6.88 -10.86 -16.05
N MET A 548 -6.36 -11.27 -14.89
CA MET A 548 -6.90 -12.43 -14.18
C MET A 548 -8.20 -12.10 -13.44
N ALA A 549 -8.31 -10.92 -12.85
CA ALA A 549 -9.55 -10.51 -12.20
C ALA A 549 -10.64 -10.26 -13.25
N ASP A 550 -10.29 -9.63 -14.38
CA ASP A 550 -11.20 -9.43 -15.52
C ASP A 550 -11.72 -10.74 -16.12
N ALA A 551 -10.83 -11.70 -16.40
CA ALA A 551 -11.27 -13.03 -16.83
C ALA A 551 -12.18 -13.71 -15.78
N GLY A 552 -11.93 -13.44 -14.49
CA GLY A 552 -12.72 -13.98 -13.39
C GLY A 552 -14.11 -13.35 -13.26
N SER A 553 -14.25 -12.04 -13.47
CA SER A 553 -15.53 -11.34 -13.40
C SER A 553 -16.43 -11.70 -14.58
N ARG A 554 -15.84 -12.14 -15.70
CA ARG A 554 -16.51 -12.53 -16.94
C ARG A 554 -16.55 -14.03 -17.20
N VAL A 555 -16.23 -14.86 -16.21
CA VAL A 555 -16.06 -16.31 -16.38
C VAL A 555 -17.30 -16.98 -17.02
N TRP A 556 -18.50 -16.46 -16.75
CA TRP A 556 -19.76 -16.98 -17.28
C TRP A 556 -20.18 -16.38 -18.63
N GLN A 557 -19.45 -15.40 -19.17
CA GLN A 557 -19.75 -14.80 -20.48
C GLN A 557 -19.31 -15.68 -21.65
N SER A 558 -18.20 -16.40 -21.49
CA SER A 558 -17.73 -17.31 -22.53
C SER A 558 -16.83 -18.44 -22.00
N PRO A 559 -16.80 -19.60 -22.68
CA PRO A 559 -15.84 -20.66 -22.39
C PRO A 559 -14.37 -20.22 -22.53
N THR A 560 -14.08 -19.23 -23.39
CA THR A 560 -12.72 -18.70 -23.57
C THR A 560 -12.25 -17.91 -22.36
N LEU A 561 -13.12 -17.09 -21.75
CA LEU A 561 -12.83 -16.34 -20.53
C LEU A 561 -12.78 -17.29 -19.32
N ALA A 562 -13.64 -18.31 -19.27
CA ALA A 562 -13.56 -19.38 -18.29
C ALA A 562 -12.22 -20.13 -18.34
N ALA A 563 -11.77 -20.48 -19.55
CA ALA A 563 -10.48 -21.11 -19.75
C ALA A 563 -9.33 -20.14 -19.41
N ALA A 564 -9.42 -18.86 -19.76
CA ALA A 564 -8.42 -17.85 -19.42
C ALA A 564 -8.26 -17.71 -17.91
N PHE A 565 -9.36 -17.56 -17.15
CA PHE A 565 -9.34 -17.51 -15.69
C PHE A 565 -8.78 -18.80 -15.07
N THR A 566 -9.23 -19.96 -15.55
CA THR A 566 -8.74 -21.26 -15.08
C THR A 566 -7.25 -21.47 -15.39
N ASN A 567 -6.77 -20.98 -16.54
CA ASN A 567 -5.37 -21.08 -16.93
C ASN A 567 -4.50 -20.09 -16.15
N LEU A 568 -4.95 -18.85 -15.94
CA LEU A 568 -4.24 -17.83 -15.17
C LEU A 568 -4.16 -18.17 -13.69
N SER A 569 -5.25 -18.70 -13.10
CA SER A 569 -5.25 -19.26 -11.73
C SER A 569 -4.31 -20.47 -11.58
N ARG A 570 -3.89 -21.09 -12.68
CA ARG A 570 -3.02 -22.27 -12.75
C ARG A 570 -1.67 -22.04 -13.45
N ALA A 571 -1.32 -20.79 -13.81
CA ALA A 571 -0.30 -20.47 -14.83
C ALA A 571 1.16 -20.85 -14.50
N LEU A 572 1.51 -21.19 -13.25
CA LEU A 572 2.79 -21.85 -12.95
C LEU A 572 2.57 -23.32 -12.58
N ALA A 573 3.18 -24.20 -13.38
CA ALA A 573 3.44 -25.58 -12.96
C ALA A 573 4.02 -25.57 -11.54
N ALA A 574 3.52 -26.44 -10.65
CA ALA A 574 3.89 -26.43 -9.23
C ALA A 574 5.41 -26.43 -8.98
N SER A 575 6.19 -27.11 -9.84
CA SER A 575 7.65 -27.11 -9.77
C SER A 575 8.30 -25.78 -10.16
N SER A 576 7.74 -25.06 -11.12
CA SER A 576 8.22 -23.73 -11.52
C SER A 576 7.90 -22.71 -10.44
N ARG A 577 6.75 -22.86 -9.73
CA ARG A 577 6.32 -21.96 -8.65
C ARG A 577 7.29 -21.98 -7.47
N VAL A 578 7.75 -23.17 -7.07
CA VAL A 578 8.76 -23.31 -6.01
C VAL A 578 10.09 -22.64 -6.40
N ALA A 579 10.51 -22.78 -7.67
CA ALA A 579 11.73 -22.15 -8.14
C ALA A 579 11.62 -20.63 -8.23
N TYR A 580 10.49 -20.11 -8.72
CA TYR A 580 10.25 -18.67 -8.88
C TYR A 580 10.07 -17.98 -7.52
N ASN A 581 9.32 -18.59 -6.59
CA ASN A 581 9.20 -18.09 -5.22
C ASN A 581 10.56 -18.04 -4.52
N ARG A 582 11.41 -19.06 -4.69
CA ARG A 582 12.76 -19.08 -4.11
C ARG A 582 13.64 -17.98 -4.72
N ALA A 583 13.55 -17.75 -6.03
CA ALA A 583 14.28 -16.69 -6.71
C ALA A 583 13.81 -15.30 -6.26
N TRP A 584 12.50 -15.10 -6.10
CA TRP A 584 11.93 -13.86 -5.59
C TRP A 584 12.36 -13.56 -4.14
N ALA A 585 12.30 -14.56 -3.26
CA ALA A 585 12.78 -14.39 -1.88
C ALA A 585 14.30 -14.13 -1.79
N GLN A 586 15.08 -14.53 -2.80
CA GLN A 586 16.50 -14.15 -2.90
C GLN A 586 16.67 -12.71 -3.39
N TRP A 587 15.86 -12.30 -4.37
CA TRP A 587 15.80 -10.92 -4.84
C TRP A 587 15.41 -9.95 -3.74
N GLU A 588 14.35 -10.21 -2.98
CA GLU A 588 13.90 -9.36 -1.87
C GLU A 588 15.01 -9.20 -0.82
N ARG A 589 15.59 -10.32 -0.36
CA ARG A 589 16.70 -10.29 0.62
C ARG A 589 17.90 -9.50 0.12
N TRP A 590 18.25 -9.67 -1.15
CA TRP A 590 19.35 -8.92 -1.74
C TRP A 590 19.03 -7.43 -1.88
N CYS A 591 17.82 -7.07 -2.30
CA CYS A 591 17.37 -5.68 -2.35
C CYS A 591 17.40 -5.03 -0.96
N THR A 592 16.91 -5.72 0.07
CA THR A 592 17.02 -5.27 1.46
C THR A 592 18.47 -5.06 1.88
N HIS A 593 19.37 -5.98 1.54
CA HIS A 593 20.80 -5.86 1.86
C HIS A 593 21.47 -4.67 1.16
N MET A 594 21.06 -4.36 -0.07
CA MET A 594 21.60 -3.25 -0.87
C MET A 594 20.89 -1.91 -0.63
N GLY A 595 19.84 -1.88 0.23
CA GLY A 595 19.02 -0.68 0.44
C GLY A 595 18.13 -0.30 -0.76
N TRP A 596 17.83 -1.26 -1.64
CA TRP A 596 17.07 -1.05 -2.87
C TRP A 596 15.63 -1.53 -2.76
N GLN A 597 14.73 -0.92 -3.54
CA GLN A 597 13.33 -1.33 -3.59
C GLN A 597 13.18 -2.62 -4.42
N PRO A 598 12.53 -3.68 -3.90
CA PRO A 598 12.32 -4.91 -4.66
C PRO A 598 11.39 -4.74 -5.87
N TRP A 599 10.52 -3.73 -5.86
CA TRP A 599 9.62 -3.42 -6.96
C TRP A 599 10.20 -2.30 -7.82
N LEU A 600 10.58 -2.67 -9.03
CA LEU A 600 11.17 -1.82 -10.06
C LEU A 600 10.11 -0.96 -10.73
N ALA A 601 10.41 0.30 -11.05
CA ALA A 601 9.42 1.28 -11.51
C ALA A 601 9.16 1.20 -13.03
N ALA A 602 7.88 1.26 -13.45
CA ALA A 602 7.48 1.14 -14.87
C ALA A 602 8.16 2.14 -15.81
N HIS A 603 8.46 3.36 -15.34
CA HIS A 603 8.96 4.47 -16.16
C HIS A 603 10.49 4.65 -16.08
N ASN A 604 11.23 3.77 -15.37
CA ASN A 604 12.67 3.91 -15.17
C ASN A 604 13.43 2.69 -15.71
N ALA A 605 13.40 2.49 -17.03
CA ALA A 605 14.05 1.34 -17.67
C ALA A 605 15.56 1.26 -17.39
N ASP A 606 16.25 2.40 -17.30
CA ASP A 606 17.70 2.44 -17.06
C ASP A 606 18.07 2.10 -15.61
N GLY A 607 17.33 2.64 -14.63
CA GLY A 607 17.49 2.26 -13.23
C GLY A 607 17.14 0.79 -12.97
N ASN A 608 16.08 0.30 -13.61
CA ASN A 608 15.68 -1.11 -13.53
C ASN A 608 16.75 -2.03 -14.12
N ALA A 609 17.31 -1.66 -15.27
CA ALA A 609 18.37 -2.39 -15.94
C ALA A 609 19.66 -2.44 -15.10
N ALA A 610 20.01 -1.32 -14.43
CA ALA A 610 21.14 -1.24 -13.51
C ALA A 610 20.94 -2.14 -12.29
N GLN A 611 19.76 -2.09 -11.66
CA GLN A 611 19.45 -2.90 -10.48
C GLN A 611 19.43 -4.40 -10.81
N LEU A 612 18.75 -4.79 -11.88
CA LEU A 612 18.75 -6.17 -12.38
C LEU A 612 20.17 -6.61 -12.76
N GLY A 613 20.98 -5.70 -13.30
CA GLY A 613 22.38 -5.95 -13.64
C GLY A 613 23.25 -6.21 -12.42
N ALA A 614 23.16 -5.38 -11.39
CA ALA A 614 23.92 -5.58 -10.15
C ALA A 614 23.52 -6.89 -9.46
N PHE A 615 22.23 -7.26 -9.50
CA PHE A 615 21.78 -8.56 -9.00
C PHE A 615 22.36 -9.72 -9.81
N ALA A 616 22.44 -9.57 -11.14
CA ALA A 616 23.05 -10.57 -12.01
C ALA A 616 24.53 -10.80 -11.68
N VAL A 617 25.29 -9.72 -11.45
CA VAL A 617 26.70 -9.78 -11.01
C VAL A 617 26.80 -10.43 -9.63
N TYR A 618 25.92 -10.06 -8.70
CA TYR A 618 25.94 -10.61 -7.35
C TYR A 618 25.66 -12.12 -7.34
N LEU A 619 24.66 -12.55 -8.10
CA LEU A 619 24.38 -13.96 -8.30
C LEU A 619 25.55 -14.68 -8.96
N TRP A 620 26.21 -14.08 -9.94
CA TRP A 620 27.34 -14.68 -10.62
C TRP A 620 28.59 -14.81 -9.73
N GLN A 621 28.87 -13.85 -8.84
CA GLN A 621 30.05 -13.91 -7.97
C GLN A 621 29.82 -14.77 -6.72
N TRP A 622 28.65 -14.66 -6.07
CA TRP A 622 28.42 -15.24 -4.73
C TRP A 622 27.26 -16.25 -4.67
N GLY A 623 26.40 -16.31 -5.70
CA GLY A 623 25.34 -17.33 -5.88
C GLY A 623 24.18 -17.34 -4.88
N MET A 624 24.29 -16.61 -3.77
CA MET A 624 23.36 -16.62 -2.63
C MET A 624 23.02 -18.04 -2.17
N ASN A 625 24.06 -18.86 -2.01
CA ASN A 625 23.99 -20.23 -1.50
C ASN A 625 24.94 -20.41 -0.31
N GLN A 626 24.71 -21.46 0.49
CA GLN A 626 25.49 -21.73 1.71
C GLN A 626 26.99 -21.97 1.46
N ARG A 627 27.40 -22.17 0.20
CA ARG A 627 28.80 -22.41 -0.19
C ARG A 627 29.51 -21.16 -0.71
N GLY A 628 28.80 -20.02 -0.79
CA GLY A 628 29.34 -18.76 -1.33
C GLY A 628 29.75 -18.85 -2.81
N GLN A 629 29.28 -19.84 -3.56
CA GLN A 629 29.76 -20.12 -4.91
C GLN A 629 28.86 -19.45 -5.97
N GLY A 630 29.46 -18.74 -6.91
CA GLY A 630 28.79 -18.10 -8.04
C GLY A 630 27.82 -18.98 -8.85
N ASN A 631 26.70 -18.40 -9.29
CA ASN A 631 25.73 -19.06 -10.15
C ASN A 631 26.20 -19.11 -11.61
N THR A 632 25.85 -20.18 -12.32
CA THR A 632 26.02 -20.26 -13.78
C THR A 632 25.12 -19.26 -14.51
N TYR A 633 25.57 -18.78 -15.68
CA TYR A 633 24.81 -17.90 -16.57
C TYR A 633 23.33 -18.29 -16.73
N SER A 634 23.05 -19.56 -17.05
CA SER A 634 21.67 -20.04 -17.23
C SER A 634 20.82 -19.94 -15.96
N THR A 635 21.43 -20.14 -14.80
CA THR A 635 20.76 -20.00 -13.50
C THR A 635 20.50 -18.53 -13.18
N VAL A 636 21.44 -17.63 -13.49
CA VAL A 636 21.27 -16.18 -13.36
C VAL A 636 20.09 -15.72 -14.22
N CYS A 637 20.06 -16.08 -15.51
CA CYS A 637 18.94 -15.76 -16.39
C CYS A 637 17.60 -16.26 -15.88
N ALA A 638 17.53 -17.50 -15.37
CA ALA A 638 16.29 -18.06 -14.83
C ALA A 638 15.78 -17.29 -13.60
N LYS A 639 16.68 -16.85 -12.70
CA LYS A 639 16.32 -16.03 -11.54
C LYS A 639 15.83 -14.63 -11.96
N LEU A 640 16.50 -13.99 -12.92
CA LEU A 640 16.06 -12.71 -13.48
C LEU A 640 14.70 -12.81 -14.17
N SER A 641 14.43 -13.91 -14.89
CA SER A 641 13.11 -14.18 -15.46
C SER A 641 12.03 -14.33 -14.40
N ALA A 642 12.35 -14.89 -13.23
CA ALA A 642 11.42 -14.97 -12.10
C ALA A 642 11.12 -13.58 -11.53
N VAL A 643 12.13 -12.72 -11.35
CA VAL A 643 11.93 -11.33 -10.90
C VAL A 643 11.04 -10.57 -11.87
N ARG A 644 11.33 -10.62 -13.17
CA ARG A 644 10.49 -10.00 -14.22
C ARG A 644 9.09 -10.60 -14.30
N TRP A 645 8.95 -11.90 -14.03
CA TRP A 645 7.64 -12.54 -13.96
C TRP A 645 6.82 -12.01 -12.77
N TYR A 646 7.43 -11.83 -11.60
CA TYR A 646 6.74 -11.25 -10.44
C TYR A 646 6.24 -9.82 -10.70
N HIS A 647 7.00 -9.01 -11.43
CA HIS A 647 6.56 -7.68 -11.84
C HIS A 647 5.38 -7.76 -12.79
N ARG A 648 5.45 -8.61 -13.82
CA ARG A 648 4.32 -8.83 -14.73
C ARG A 648 3.08 -9.35 -14.02
N SER A 649 3.24 -10.28 -13.07
CA SER A 649 2.11 -10.94 -12.40
C SER A 649 1.49 -10.12 -11.27
N ASN A 650 2.23 -9.21 -10.64
CA ASN A 650 1.74 -8.43 -9.49
C ASN A 650 1.57 -6.94 -9.81
N LEU A 651 2.28 -6.41 -10.81
CA LEU A 651 2.27 -4.99 -11.19
C LEU A 651 1.82 -4.74 -12.62
N GLY A 652 1.59 -5.78 -13.44
CA GLY A 652 1.07 -5.65 -14.81
C GLY A 652 2.11 -5.41 -15.90
N TYR A 653 3.29 -4.89 -15.55
CA TYR A 653 4.33 -4.56 -16.53
C TYR A 653 5.60 -5.39 -16.38
N ASP A 654 6.35 -5.49 -17.48
CA ASP A 654 7.74 -5.95 -17.45
C ASP A 654 8.65 -4.74 -17.16
N PRO A 655 9.54 -4.78 -16.15
CA PRO A 655 10.38 -3.63 -15.80
C PRO A 655 11.38 -3.23 -16.89
N GLY A 656 11.48 -4.00 -17.98
CA GLY A 656 12.30 -3.68 -19.14
C GLY A 656 13.79 -3.91 -18.87
N VAL A 657 14.56 -4.08 -19.95
CA VAL A 657 16.03 -4.15 -19.92
C VAL A 657 16.59 -3.36 -21.11
N ASN A 658 17.68 -2.63 -20.91
CA ASN A 658 18.33 -1.85 -21.96
C ASN A 658 19.54 -2.60 -22.57
N ALA A 659 20.19 -2.00 -23.57
CA ALA A 659 21.35 -2.58 -24.25
C ALA A 659 22.53 -2.88 -23.30
N GLY A 660 22.73 -2.05 -22.27
CA GLY A 660 23.76 -2.24 -21.24
C GLY A 660 23.55 -3.54 -20.44
N HIS A 661 22.31 -3.85 -20.08
CA HIS A 661 21.96 -5.12 -19.41
C HIS A 661 22.27 -6.34 -20.29
N ALA A 662 22.04 -6.25 -21.59
CA ALA A 662 22.36 -7.33 -22.54
C ALA A 662 23.87 -7.54 -22.70
N LEU A 663 24.66 -6.45 -22.72
CA LEU A 663 26.13 -6.50 -22.76
C LEU A 663 26.71 -7.12 -21.48
N LEU A 664 26.18 -6.75 -20.32
CA LEU A 664 26.57 -7.33 -19.03
C LEU A 664 26.34 -8.85 -19.00
N LEU A 665 25.16 -9.31 -19.43
CA LEU A 665 24.85 -10.73 -19.50
C LEU A 665 25.75 -11.48 -20.49
N LYS A 666 26.17 -10.85 -21.60
CA LYS A 666 27.20 -11.41 -22.50
C LYS A 666 28.56 -11.52 -21.81
N GLY A 667 28.93 -10.54 -21.01
CA GLY A 667 30.14 -10.56 -20.17
C GLY A 667 30.13 -11.72 -19.17
N ILE A 668 29.06 -11.82 -18.37
CA ILE A 668 28.86 -12.94 -17.42
C ILE A 668 28.93 -14.29 -18.16
N ARG A 669 28.35 -14.39 -19.35
CA ARG A 669 28.42 -15.63 -20.17
C ARG A 669 29.85 -15.98 -20.59
N ARG A 670 30.70 -15.01 -20.92
CA ARG A 670 32.12 -15.25 -21.29
C ARG A 670 32.97 -15.70 -20.10
N PHE A 671 32.73 -15.14 -18.92
CA PHE A 671 33.50 -15.45 -17.70
C PHE A 671 32.93 -16.62 -16.88
N THR A 672 31.71 -17.09 -17.20
CA THR A 672 31.20 -18.33 -16.63
C THR A 672 31.87 -19.50 -17.35
N ASN A 673 32.52 -20.39 -16.60
CA ASN A 673 33.07 -21.63 -17.15
C ASN A 673 31.99 -22.37 -17.98
N PRO A 674 32.32 -22.83 -19.20
CA PRO A 674 31.35 -23.52 -20.05
C PRO A 674 30.79 -24.72 -19.29
N VAL A 675 29.46 -24.90 -19.39
CA VAL A 675 28.78 -26.04 -18.77
C VAL A 675 29.40 -27.32 -19.33
N VAL A 676 30.03 -28.11 -18.47
CA VAL A 676 30.59 -29.41 -18.86
C VAL A 676 29.45 -30.30 -19.34
N LYS A 677 29.34 -30.47 -20.66
CA LYS A 677 28.29 -31.27 -21.29
C LYS A 677 28.44 -32.73 -20.88
N GLN A 678 27.32 -33.33 -20.49
CA GLN A 678 27.23 -34.76 -20.25
C GLN A 678 27.50 -35.52 -21.55
N GLN A 679 28.29 -36.59 -21.51
CA GLN A 679 28.58 -37.40 -22.69
C GLN A 679 27.41 -38.33 -23.05
N PRO A 680 27.24 -38.65 -24.36
CA PRO A 680 26.25 -39.62 -24.81
C PRO A 680 26.54 -41.01 -24.24
N LEU A 681 25.48 -41.72 -23.85
CA LEU A 681 25.58 -43.13 -23.53
C LEU A 681 25.75 -43.93 -24.84
N THR A 682 26.93 -44.49 -25.07
CA THR A 682 27.26 -45.21 -26.31
C THR A 682 26.92 -46.70 -26.23
N VAL A 683 26.89 -47.38 -27.38
CA VAL A 683 26.67 -48.84 -27.47
C VAL A 683 27.68 -49.64 -26.64
N PRO A 684 29.00 -49.34 -26.64
CA PRO A 684 29.95 -49.99 -25.73
C PRO A 684 29.61 -49.83 -24.25
N ILE A 685 29.16 -48.64 -23.81
CA ILE A 685 28.75 -48.44 -22.41
C ILE A 685 27.48 -49.24 -22.11
N LEU A 686 26.52 -49.32 -23.03
CA LEU A 686 25.33 -50.15 -22.87
C LEU A 686 25.66 -51.65 -22.71
N ARG A 687 26.60 -52.18 -23.51
CA ARG A 687 27.08 -53.56 -23.37
C ARG A 687 27.78 -53.78 -22.02
N ALA A 688 28.67 -52.87 -21.65
CA ALA A 688 29.35 -52.89 -20.35
C ALA A 688 28.38 -52.82 -19.14
N ILE A 689 27.22 -52.16 -19.29
CA ILE A 689 26.15 -52.21 -18.27
C ILE A 689 25.46 -53.58 -18.29
N SER A 690 25.10 -54.10 -19.47
CA SER A 690 24.43 -55.39 -19.62
C SER A 690 25.24 -56.54 -19.02
N ASP A 691 26.55 -56.56 -19.26
CA ASP A 691 27.45 -57.63 -18.80
C ASP A 691 27.58 -57.68 -17.26
N ARG A 692 27.20 -56.59 -16.58
CA ARG A 692 27.22 -56.46 -15.11
C ARG A 692 25.83 -56.61 -14.48
N LEU A 693 24.81 -56.91 -15.27
CA LEU A 693 23.45 -57.12 -14.79
C LEU A 693 23.12 -58.60 -14.81
N ASP A 694 22.78 -59.14 -13.64
CA ASP A 694 22.18 -60.46 -13.54
C ASP A 694 20.71 -60.41 -13.96
N LEU A 695 20.43 -60.75 -15.22
CA LEU A 695 19.07 -60.76 -15.78
C LEU A 695 18.20 -61.93 -15.29
N THR A 696 18.67 -62.78 -14.38
CA THR A 696 17.80 -63.71 -13.66
C THR A 696 16.95 -62.97 -12.62
N GLN A 697 17.46 -61.87 -12.07
CA GLN A 697 16.80 -61.06 -11.05
C GLN A 697 15.77 -60.08 -11.64
N PRO A 698 14.50 -60.06 -11.17
CA PRO A 698 13.47 -59.14 -11.65
C PRO A 698 13.88 -57.65 -11.59
N ARG A 699 14.58 -57.23 -10.53
CA ARG A 699 15.03 -55.84 -10.39
C ARG A 699 16.04 -55.45 -11.49
N SER A 700 16.99 -56.32 -11.80
CA SER A 700 17.97 -56.11 -12.88
C SER A 700 17.31 -56.08 -14.26
N GLN A 701 16.28 -56.90 -14.48
CA GLN A 701 15.45 -56.87 -15.68
C GLN A 701 14.73 -55.53 -15.85
N LEU A 702 14.18 -54.94 -14.77
CA LEU A 702 13.59 -53.60 -14.81
C LEU A 702 14.62 -52.51 -15.10
N VAL A 703 15.81 -52.57 -14.49
CA VAL A 703 16.90 -51.62 -14.76
C VAL A 703 17.29 -51.68 -16.24
N TRP A 704 17.55 -52.88 -16.77
CA TRP A 704 17.98 -53.06 -18.16
C TRP A 704 16.88 -52.67 -19.15
N GLY A 705 15.67 -53.18 -18.95
CA GLY A 705 14.52 -52.88 -19.79
C GLY A 705 14.17 -51.39 -19.77
N GLY A 706 14.17 -50.78 -18.58
CA GLY A 706 13.93 -49.35 -18.40
C GLY A 706 14.99 -48.47 -19.07
N LEU A 707 16.27 -48.80 -18.91
CA LEU A 707 17.38 -48.08 -19.54
C LEU A 707 17.28 -48.11 -21.07
N LEU A 708 17.04 -49.29 -21.65
CA LEU A 708 16.90 -49.44 -23.10
C LEU A 708 15.64 -48.76 -23.64
N LEU A 709 14.49 -48.89 -22.97
CA LEU A 709 13.29 -48.14 -23.37
C LEU A 709 13.54 -46.63 -23.33
N ALA A 710 14.23 -46.14 -22.31
CA ALA A 710 14.60 -44.73 -22.23
C ALA A 710 15.58 -44.28 -23.32
N TYR A 711 16.51 -45.16 -23.72
CA TYR A 711 17.46 -44.91 -24.80
C TYR A 711 16.77 -44.85 -26.17
N PHE A 712 15.94 -45.85 -26.52
CA PHE A 712 15.27 -45.90 -27.80
C PHE A 712 14.18 -44.82 -27.93
N PHE A 713 13.29 -44.68 -26.93
CA PHE A 713 12.19 -43.72 -26.95
C PHE A 713 12.55 -42.31 -26.46
N LEU A 714 13.85 -42.05 -26.25
CA LEU A 714 14.39 -40.76 -25.83
C LEU A 714 13.71 -40.19 -24.56
N LEU A 715 13.42 -41.06 -23.59
CA LEU A 715 12.67 -40.71 -22.39
C LEU A 715 13.47 -39.79 -21.45
N ARG A 716 12.80 -38.82 -20.84
CA ARG A 716 13.36 -38.05 -19.72
C ARG A 716 13.37 -38.93 -18.48
N ARG A 717 14.33 -38.74 -17.57
CA ARG A 717 14.37 -39.49 -16.29
C ARG A 717 13.06 -39.48 -15.51
N SER A 718 12.31 -38.38 -15.54
CA SER A 718 11.01 -38.24 -14.85
C SER A 718 9.87 -39.00 -15.51
N GLU A 719 10.04 -39.47 -16.75
CA GLU A 719 9.04 -40.22 -17.52
C GLU A 719 9.10 -41.73 -17.20
N TYR A 720 10.16 -42.24 -16.55
CA TYR A 720 10.28 -43.69 -16.25
C TYR A 720 10.90 -44.05 -14.90
N LEU A 721 11.57 -43.12 -14.20
CA LEU A 721 12.25 -43.41 -12.93
C LEU A 721 11.53 -42.85 -11.70
N HIS A 722 11.78 -43.49 -10.57
CA HIS A 722 11.42 -42.98 -9.25
C HIS A 722 12.36 -41.85 -8.82
N LEU A 723 11.83 -40.66 -8.53
CA LEU A 723 12.60 -39.46 -8.22
C LEU A 723 12.34 -38.98 -6.78
N GLY A 724 13.36 -39.07 -5.93
CA GLY A 724 13.26 -38.66 -4.52
C GLY A 724 12.37 -39.64 -3.74
N ARG A 725 11.12 -39.24 -3.50
CA ARG A 725 10.09 -40.03 -2.78
C ARG A 725 8.83 -40.31 -3.61
N LYS A 726 8.84 -40.02 -4.92
CA LYS A 726 7.64 -40.20 -5.76
C LYS A 726 7.94 -40.47 -7.23
N HIS A 727 6.97 -41.06 -7.92
CA HIS A 727 6.86 -41.02 -9.38
C HIS A 727 6.11 -39.75 -9.81
N HIS A 728 6.37 -39.27 -11.02
CA HIS A 728 5.55 -38.20 -11.60
C HIS A 728 4.22 -38.76 -12.13
N ALA A 729 3.16 -37.95 -12.17
CA ALA A 729 1.83 -38.39 -12.61
C ALA A 729 1.81 -38.95 -14.04
N TYR A 730 2.71 -38.45 -14.90
CA TYR A 730 2.91 -38.83 -16.30
C TYR A 730 3.97 -39.92 -16.50
N VAL A 731 4.40 -40.63 -15.44
CA VAL A 731 5.33 -41.75 -15.57
C VAL A 731 4.74 -42.83 -16.49
N LEU A 732 5.58 -43.47 -17.30
CA LEU A 732 5.22 -44.61 -18.13
C LEU A 732 4.65 -45.71 -17.24
N ARG A 733 3.39 -46.09 -17.50
CA ARG A 733 2.69 -47.16 -16.77
C ARG A 733 2.84 -48.47 -17.52
N LEU A 734 2.73 -49.58 -16.80
CA LEU A 734 2.88 -50.91 -17.39
C LEU A 734 1.87 -51.17 -18.51
N GLY A 735 0.62 -50.77 -18.32
CA GLY A 735 -0.47 -50.94 -19.29
C GLY A 735 -0.33 -50.11 -20.56
N HIS A 736 0.62 -49.18 -20.60
CA HIS A 736 0.90 -48.35 -21.78
C HIS A 736 2.03 -48.93 -22.65
N LEU A 737 2.53 -50.12 -22.33
CA LEU A 737 3.44 -50.88 -23.17
C LEU A 737 2.63 -51.83 -24.05
N THR A 738 2.62 -51.59 -25.36
CA THR A 738 1.91 -52.42 -26.33
C THR A 738 2.89 -53.21 -27.19
N PHE A 739 2.46 -54.36 -27.67
CA PHE A 739 3.29 -55.28 -28.45
C PHE A 739 2.56 -55.61 -29.75
N HIS A 740 3.24 -55.45 -30.88
CA HIS A 740 2.66 -55.68 -32.20
C HIS A 740 3.53 -56.61 -33.04
N ASP A 741 2.91 -57.39 -33.92
CA ASP A 741 3.59 -58.23 -34.90
C ASP A 741 4.12 -57.41 -36.09
N ALA A 742 4.54 -58.07 -37.17
CA ALA A 742 5.06 -57.39 -38.36
C ALA A 742 3.97 -56.64 -39.16
N ALA A 743 2.71 -57.03 -39.03
CA ALA A 743 1.56 -56.39 -39.67
C ALA A 743 0.99 -55.22 -38.83
N GLY A 744 1.54 -54.98 -37.63
CA GLY A 744 1.07 -53.93 -36.72
C GLY A 744 -0.06 -54.36 -35.80
N THR A 745 -0.47 -55.63 -35.83
CA THR A 745 -1.55 -56.16 -35.00
C THR A 745 -1.05 -56.50 -33.59
N THR A 746 -1.85 -56.19 -32.57
CA THR A 746 -1.53 -56.47 -31.16
C THR A 746 -1.29 -57.97 -30.96
N CYS A 747 -0.21 -58.32 -30.28
CA CYS A 747 0.17 -59.72 -30.05
C CYS A 747 0.84 -59.92 -28.68
N THR A 748 1.12 -61.17 -28.33
CA THR A 748 1.84 -61.48 -27.10
C THR A 748 3.29 -61.01 -27.15
N PRO A 749 3.91 -60.65 -26.00
CA PRO A 749 5.29 -60.15 -25.98
C PRO A 749 6.26 -61.06 -26.73
N ARG A 750 6.08 -62.39 -26.67
CA ARG A 750 6.94 -63.39 -27.35
C ARG A 750 6.91 -63.28 -28.88
N LYS A 751 5.74 -63.03 -29.48
CA LYS A 751 5.54 -62.91 -30.95
C LYS A 751 5.89 -61.51 -31.48
N ALA A 752 5.95 -60.50 -30.62
CA ALA A 752 6.16 -59.11 -30.98
C ALA A 752 7.39 -58.86 -31.87
N LYS A 753 7.20 -58.07 -32.91
CA LYS A 753 8.24 -57.47 -33.77
C LYS A 753 8.35 -55.96 -33.59
N ILE A 754 7.32 -55.33 -33.03
CA ILE A 754 7.22 -53.91 -32.74
C ILE A 754 6.78 -53.74 -31.27
N VAL A 755 7.32 -52.74 -30.59
CA VAL A 755 6.85 -52.30 -29.27
C VAL A 755 6.33 -50.87 -29.37
N GLY A 756 5.16 -50.63 -28.79
CA GLY A 756 4.58 -49.31 -28.62
C GLY A 756 4.68 -48.84 -27.17
N ILE A 757 4.88 -47.54 -26.97
CA ILE A 757 4.66 -46.90 -25.67
C ILE A 757 3.68 -45.75 -25.83
N THR A 758 2.80 -45.58 -24.83
CA THR A 758 1.89 -44.44 -24.74
C THR A 758 2.26 -43.56 -23.53
N LEU A 759 2.50 -42.27 -23.80
CA LEU A 759 2.81 -41.28 -22.77
C LEU A 759 1.63 -40.31 -22.62
N HIS A 760 1.07 -40.20 -21.41
CA HIS A 760 -0.04 -39.28 -21.09
C HIS A 760 0.45 -37.95 -20.51
N GLY A 761 1.59 -37.46 -21.01
CA GLY A 761 2.18 -36.17 -20.65
C GLY A 761 3.70 -36.19 -20.48
N ALA A 762 4.29 -35.00 -20.40
CA ALA A 762 5.71 -34.79 -20.12
C ALA A 762 5.92 -33.46 -19.38
N LYS A 763 7.13 -33.21 -18.84
CA LYS A 763 7.49 -31.94 -18.18
C LYS A 763 7.15 -30.68 -19.02
N ASN A 764 7.22 -30.80 -20.35
CA ASN A 764 6.95 -29.73 -21.32
C ASN A 764 5.62 -29.93 -22.10
N ASN A 765 4.85 -30.98 -21.79
CA ASN A 765 3.51 -31.24 -22.32
C ASN A 765 2.65 -31.69 -21.12
N GLN A 766 2.36 -30.74 -20.22
CA GLN A 766 1.60 -31.00 -19.00
C GLN A 766 0.09 -31.14 -19.27
N TYR A 767 -0.34 -30.86 -20.51
CA TYR A 767 -1.74 -30.84 -20.95
C TYR A 767 -2.22 -32.19 -21.53
N GLY A 768 -1.50 -33.29 -21.26
CA GLY A 768 -2.05 -34.63 -21.40
C GLY A 768 -2.31 -35.12 -22.82
N ARG A 769 -1.71 -34.52 -23.86
CA ARG A 769 -1.86 -35.06 -25.22
C ARG A 769 -1.23 -36.46 -25.26
N GLU A 770 -2.07 -37.47 -25.50
CA GLU A 770 -1.65 -38.85 -25.61
C GLU A 770 -0.74 -39.00 -26.84
N GLU A 771 0.48 -39.48 -26.60
CA GLU A 771 1.46 -39.69 -27.67
C GLU A 771 1.92 -41.14 -27.65
N ALA A 772 1.43 -41.92 -28.62
CA ALA A 772 1.92 -43.26 -28.91
C ALA A 772 3.18 -43.19 -29.78
N ARG A 773 4.17 -44.04 -29.50
CA ARG A 773 5.40 -44.18 -30.29
C ARG A 773 5.74 -45.65 -30.42
N TYR A 774 6.34 -46.00 -31.56
CA TYR A 774 6.63 -47.39 -31.89
C TYR A 774 8.10 -47.57 -32.28
N HIS A 775 8.68 -48.71 -31.90
CA HIS A 775 9.98 -49.15 -32.37
C HIS A 775 9.94 -50.62 -32.80
N HIS A 776 10.56 -50.90 -33.94
CA HIS A 776 10.78 -52.26 -34.41
C HIS A 776 11.95 -52.91 -33.65
N LYS A 777 12.07 -54.24 -33.77
CA LYS A 777 13.29 -54.95 -33.36
C LYS A 777 14.52 -54.36 -34.03
N SER A 778 15.57 -54.12 -33.25
CA SER A 778 16.84 -53.56 -33.74
C SER A 778 17.74 -54.57 -34.46
N GLY A 779 17.46 -55.87 -34.35
CA GLY A 779 18.34 -56.94 -34.83
C GLY A 779 19.47 -57.33 -33.86
N ASP A 780 19.85 -56.45 -32.92
CA ASP A 780 20.89 -56.74 -31.92
C ASP A 780 20.37 -57.68 -30.81
N ALA A 781 21.23 -58.63 -30.41
CA ALA A 781 20.91 -59.67 -29.43
C ALA A 781 20.86 -59.18 -27.97
N GLN A 782 21.39 -58.01 -27.65
CA GLN A 782 21.35 -57.44 -26.30
C GLN A 782 20.57 -56.12 -26.27
N ILE A 783 20.76 -55.27 -27.28
CA ILE A 783 20.28 -53.88 -27.33
C ILE A 783 19.09 -53.79 -28.27
N CYS A 784 17.90 -54.13 -27.76
CA CYS A 784 16.67 -54.17 -28.55
C CYS A 784 15.46 -53.65 -27.75
N PRO A 785 14.67 -52.68 -28.29
CA PRO A 785 13.56 -52.08 -27.56
C PRO A 785 12.42 -53.06 -27.30
N VAL A 786 12.17 -53.98 -28.25
CA VAL A 786 11.16 -55.04 -28.07
C VAL A 786 11.58 -56.02 -26.98
N ARG A 787 12.87 -56.38 -26.90
CA ARG A 787 13.39 -57.22 -25.81
C ARG A 787 13.39 -56.48 -24.48
N ALA A 788 13.67 -55.17 -24.49
CA ALA A 788 13.62 -54.32 -23.31
C ALA A 788 12.23 -54.31 -22.68
N ALA A 789 11.17 -54.10 -23.48
CA ALA A 789 9.81 -54.18 -22.97
C ALA A 789 9.42 -55.58 -22.47
N ARG A 790 9.90 -56.65 -23.12
CA ARG A 790 9.70 -58.03 -22.62
C ARG A 790 10.33 -58.22 -21.23
N TRP A 791 11.53 -57.69 -21.00
CA TRP A 791 12.16 -57.71 -19.68
C TRP A 791 11.35 -56.96 -18.64
N VAL A 792 10.81 -55.79 -19.00
CA VAL A 792 9.93 -55.03 -18.09
C VAL A 792 8.67 -55.82 -17.74
N VAL A 793 7.99 -56.43 -18.72
CA VAL A 793 6.77 -57.23 -18.47
C VAL A 793 7.08 -58.49 -17.66
N LYS A 794 8.18 -59.19 -17.95
CA LYS A 794 8.61 -60.38 -17.20
C LYS A 794 8.87 -60.04 -15.73
N ALA A 795 9.60 -58.96 -15.48
CA ALA A 795 9.89 -58.50 -14.13
C ALA A 795 8.65 -57.99 -13.40
N ALA A 796 7.77 -57.25 -14.10
CA ALA A 796 6.51 -56.77 -13.57
C ALA A 796 5.60 -57.91 -13.10
N ALA A 797 5.54 -59.02 -13.85
CA ALA A 797 4.81 -60.22 -13.46
C ALA A 797 5.40 -60.85 -12.18
N ALA A 798 6.74 -60.97 -12.10
CA ALA A 798 7.41 -61.51 -10.92
C ALA A 798 7.28 -60.61 -9.68
N LEU A 799 7.10 -59.29 -9.86
CA LEU A 799 6.99 -58.31 -8.79
C LEU A 799 5.54 -57.90 -8.46
N GLY A 800 4.54 -58.49 -9.13
CA GLY A 800 3.12 -58.19 -8.89
C GLY A 800 2.68 -56.79 -9.32
N THR A 801 3.38 -56.16 -10.28
CA THR A 801 3.07 -54.81 -10.76
C THR A 801 1.82 -54.81 -11.63
N ARG A 802 0.83 -53.97 -11.29
CA ARG A 802 -0.46 -53.85 -12.01
C ARG A 802 -0.36 -52.91 -13.21
N ALA A 803 -1.28 -53.04 -14.18
CA ALA A 803 -1.28 -52.25 -15.42
C ALA A 803 -1.24 -50.72 -15.19
N HIS A 804 -1.99 -50.21 -14.20
CA HIS A 804 -2.01 -48.79 -13.88
C HIS A 804 -0.77 -48.31 -13.10
N GLN A 805 0.10 -49.20 -12.62
CA GLN A 805 1.28 -48.80 -11.85
C GLN A 805 2.45 -48.41 -12.77
N PRO A 806 3.44 -47.66 -12.26
CA PRO A 806 4.64 -47.33 -13.02
C PRO A 806 5.32 -48.59 -13.55
N ALA A 807 5.77 -48.57 -14.81
CA ALA A 807 6.32 -49.74 -15.48
C ALA A 807 7.58 -50.30 -14.77
N LEU A 808 8.34 -49.44 -14.08
CA LEU A 808 9.53 -49.81 -13.31
C LEU A 808 9.30 -49.82 -11.79
N SER A 809 8.06 -50.11 -11.38
CA SER A 809 7.69 -50.28 -9.97
C SER A 809 8.33 -51.54 -9.38
N THR A 810 8.78 -51.46 -8.14
CA THR A 810 9.31 -52.61 -7.38
C THR A 810 8.45 -52.96 -6.16
N GLY A 811 7.27 -52.34 -6.03
CA GLY A 811 6.36 -52.48 -4.90
C GLY A 811 5.47 -51.23 -4.73
N THR A 812 4.72 -51.15 -3.62
CA THR A 812 3.86 -49.99 -3.33
C THR A 812 4.70 -48.72 -3.12
N GLY A 813 4.62 -47.80 -4.08
CA GLY A 813 5.28 -46.49 -3.99
C GLY A 813 6.80 -46.50 -4.22
N THR A 814 7.41 -47.65 -4.51
CA THR A 814 8.86 -47.79 -4.78
C THR A 814 9.12 -48.13 -6.25
N GLY A 815 10.34 -47.91 -6.73
CA GLY A 815 10.71 -48.22 -8.11
C GLY A 815 12.19 -48.03 -8.38
N ILE A 816 12.61 -48.27 -9.62
CA ILE A 816 13.98 -48.03 -10.05
C ILE A 816 14.31 -46.54 -9.95
N THR A 817 15.33 -46.20 -9.15
CA THR A 817 15.66 -44.80 -8.85
C THR A 817 16.65 -44.22 -9.85
N ALA A 818 16.60 -42.90 -10.04
CA ALA A 818 17.62 -42.22 -10.86
C ALA A 818 19.04 -42.34 -10.30
N ARG A 819 19.19 -42.48 -8.98
CA ARG A 819 20.49 -42.70 -8.35
C ARG A 819 21.07 -44.05 -8.74
N GLU A 820 20.25 -45.10 -8.72
CA GLU A 820 20.66 -46.45 -9.11
C GLU A 820 21.12 -46.51 -10.57
N VAL A 821 20.32 -45.96 -11.49
CA VAL A 821 20.68 -45.92 -12.93
C VAL A 821 21.95 -45.10 -13.16
N ALA A 822 22.07 -43.92 -12.52
CA ALA A 822 23.28 -43.11 -12.64
C ALA A 822 24.52 -43.84 -12.13
N SER A 823 24.43 -44.54 -10.99
CA SER A 823 25.55 -45.29 -10.42
C SER A 823 26.05 -46.39 -11.36
N ARG A 824 25.13 -47.09 -12.03
CA ARG A 824 25.47 -48.15 -13.00
C ARG A 824 26.12 -47.58 -14.25
N ILE A 825 25.60 -46.47 -14.78
CA ILE A 825 26.20 -45.77 -15.93
C ILE A 825 27.62 -45.31 -15.58
N LYS A 826 27.81 -44.69 -14.42
CA LYS A 826 29.12 -44.21 -13.97
C LYS A 826 30.12 -45.34 -13.78
N SER A 827 29.71 -46.44 -13.15
CA SER A 827 30.54 -47.63 -12.99
C SER A 827 30.97 -48.23 -14.33
N ALA A 828 30.05 -48.33 -15.30
CA ALA A 828 30.38 -48.80 -16.64
C ALA A 828 31.33 -47.84 -17.38
N ALA A 829 31.11 -46.53 -17.29
CA ALA A 829 32.00 -45.52 -17.87
C ALA A 829 33.42 -45.63 -17.29
N ARG A 830 33.54 -45.73 -15.95
CA ARG A 830 34.82 -45.92 -15.24
C ARG A 830 35.55 -47.18 -15.72
N SER A 831 34.82 -48.28 -15.91
CA SER A 831 35.42 -49.53 -16.38
C SER A 831 35.96 -49.49 -17.82
N LEU A 832 35.51 -48.50 -18.60
CA LEU A 832 35.96 -48.27 -19.97
C LEU A 832 37.00 -47.14 -20.04
N GLY A 833 37.54 -46.71 -18.90
CA GLY A 833 38.52 -45.62 -18.82
C GLY A 833 37.95 -44.22 -19.07
N LEU A 834 36.63 -44.05 -19.00
CA LEU A 834 35.96 -42.77 -19.23
C LEU A 834 35.75 -42.01 -17.92
N ASP A 835 35.81 -40.68 -17.98
CA ASP A 835 35.51 -39.81 -16.83
C ASP A 835 34.03 -39.92 -16.42
N GLU A 836 33.77 -40.59 -15.30
CA GLU A 836 32.43 -40.82 -14.78
C GLU A 836 31.66 -39.55 -14.39
N THR A 837 32.35 -38.43 -14.16
CA THR A 837 31.70 -37.15 -13.83
C THR A 837 30.94 -36.57 -15.03
N ARG A 838 31.33 -36.98 -16.25
CA ARG A 838 30.68 -36.65 -17.52
C ARG A 838 29.37 -37.44 -17.75
N PHE A 839 29.01 -38.39 -16.89
CA PHE A 839 27.85 -39.27 -17.12
C PHE A 839 26.79 -39.21 -16.01
N SER A 840 25.53 -39.29 -16.43
CA SER A 840 24.36 -39.31 -15.54
C SER A 840 23.15 -39.92 -16.24
N THR A 841 21.99 -39.92 -15.59
CA THR A 841 20.71 -40.30 -16.24
C THR A 841 20.37 -39.44 -17.46
N HIS A 842 20.95 -38.25 -17.60
CA HIS A 842 20.76 -37.42 -18.80
C HIS A 842 21.48 -38.00 -20.02
N SER A 843 22.60 -38.69 -19.82
CA SER A 843 23.39 -39.33 -20.88
C SER A 843 22.60 -40.36 -21.68
N VAL A 844 21.55 -40.98 -21.10
CA VAL A 844 20.70 -41.98 -21.76
C VAL A 844 19.99 -41.38 -22.97
N ARG A 845 19.27 -40.28 -22.75
CA ARG A 845 18.51 -39.58 -23.80
C ARG A 845 19.43 -38.91 -24.81
N VAL A 846 20.57 -38.39 -24.35
CA VAL A 846 21.61 -37.83 -25.24
C VAL A 846 22.22 -38.94 -26.12
N GLY A 847 22.45 -40.12 -25.56
CA GLY A 847 22.96 -41.30 -26.26
C GLY A 847 22.05 -41.75 -27.40
N GLY A 848 20.76 -41.93 -27.12
CA GLY A 848 19.79 -42.35 -28.15
C GLY A 848 19.70 -41.34 -29.31
N ALA A 849 19.66 -40.05 -28.99
CA ALA A 849 19.62 -38.99 -30.00
C ALA A 849 20.92 -38.90 -30.80
N THR A 850 22.06 -39.10 -30.14
CA THR A 850 23.38 -39.19 -30.78
C THR A 850 23.43 -40.36 -31.75
N LYS A 851 22.94 -41.54 -31.36
CA LYS A 851 22.94 -42.69 -32.26
C LYS A 851 22.03 -42.51 -33.47
N LEU A 852 20.86 -41.90 -33.28
CA LEU A 852 19.97 -41.56 -34.41
C LEU A 852 20.64 -40.57 -35.38
N LEU A 853 21.29 -39.51 -34.87
CA LEU A 853 22.03 -38.56 -35.70
C LEU A 853 23.12 -39.27 -36.52
N ASN A 854 23.95 -40.09 -35.87
CA ASN A 854 25.05 -40.77 -36.54
C ASN A 854 24.60 -41.89 -37.49
N ALA A 855 23.36 -42.37 -37.35
CA ALA A 855 22.74 -43.30 -38.29
C ALA A 855 22.05 -42.58 -39.47
N GLY A 856 22.17 -41.25 -39.59
CA GLY A 856 21.57 -40.47 -40.67
C GLY A 856 20.07 -40.19 -40.50
N ALA A 857 19.51 -40.33 -39.29
CA ALA A 857 18.10 -40.03 -39.07
C ALA A 857 17.82 -38.53 -39.27
N ASP A 858 16.72 -38.23 -39.97
CA ASP A 858 16.29 -36.86 -40.22
C ASP A 858 16.05 -36.08 -38.92
N ARG A 859 16.34 -34.78 -38.97
CA ARG A 859 16.22 -33.85 -37.84
C ARG A 859 14.80 -33.85 -37.25
N LEU A 860 13.76 -33.88 -38.08
CA LEU A 860 12.37 -33.90 -37.63
C LEU A 860 12.05 -35.20 -36.90
N VAL A 861 12.57 -36.33 -37.36
CA VAL A 861 12.40 -37.63 -36.69
C VAL A 861 13.00 -37.59 -35.29
N ILE A 862 14.24 -37.09 -35.14
CA ILE A 862 14.87 -36.96 -33.82
C ILE A 862 14.06 -36.01 -32.92
N LYS A 863 13.62 -34.87 -33.45
CA LYS A 863 12.81 -33.89 -32.73
C LYS A 863 11.48 -34.48 -32.22
N LEU A 864 10.75 -35.20 -33.07
CA LEU A 864 9.47 -35.84 -32.77
C LEU A 864 9.63 -37.02 -31.79
N MET A 865 10.69 -37.81 -31.95
CA MET A 865 10.98 -38.94 -31.06
C MET A 865 11.35 -38.47 -29.66
N GLY A 866 12.13 -37.39 -29.54
CA GLY A 866 12.50 -36.86 -28.23
C GLY A 866 11.51 -35.89 -27.63
N ARG A 867 10.45 -35.48 -28.36
CA ARG A 867 9.44 -34.54 -27.86
C ARG A 867 10.09 -33.22 -27.43
N TRP A 868 10.92 -32.66 -28.33
CA TRP A 868 11.53 -31.34 -28.16
C TRP A 868 10.70 -30.27 -28.87
N LEU A 869 10.25 -29.26 -28.10
CA LEU A 869 9.48 -28.12 -28.63
C LEU A 869 10.37 -27.15 -29.41
N SER A 870 11.60 -26.93 -28.93
CA SER A 870 12.58 -25.99 -29.50
C SER A 870 13.73 -26.72 -30.19
N ASN A 871 14.41 -26.03 -31.10
CA ASN A 871 15.63 -26.54 -31.77
C ASN A 871 16.85 -26.63 -30.84
N ALA A 872 16.75 -26.18 -29.58
CA ALA A 872 17.80 -26.36 -28.56
C ALA A 872 18.24 -27.83 -28.35
N PHE A 873 17.52 -28.81 -28.90
CA PHE A 873 17.97 -30.21 -28.88
C PHE A 873 19.19 -30.48 -29.77
N GLU A 874 19.42 -29.64 -30.79
CA GLU A 874 20.53 -29.77 -31.74
C GLU A 874 21.89 -29.66 -31.03
N GLU A 875 21.96 -29.07 -29.84
CA GLU A 875 23.20 -28.95 -29.06
C GLU A 875 23.61 -30.22 -28.27
N TYR A 876 22.75 -31.24 -28.19
CA TYR A 876 23.02 -32.45 -27.39
C TYR A 876 23.65 -33.60 -28.17
N PRO A 877 23.15 -34.00 -29.36
CA PRO A 877 23.79 -35.04 -30.15
C PRO A 877 25.22 -34.69 -30.52
N VAL A 878 26.10 -35.68 -30.54
CA VAL A 878 27.50 -35.51 -30.93
C VAL A 878 27.73 -36.18 -32.28
N LEU A 879 28.25 -35.45 -33.28
CA LEU A 879 28.70 -36.08 -34.52
C LEU A 879 29.98 -36.88 -34.24
N THR A 880 29.97 -38.15 -34.56
CA THR A 880 31.10 -39.08 -34.40
C THR A 880 31.66 -39.48 -35.76
N ALA A 881 32.79 -40.19 -35.78
CA ALA A 881 33.38 -40.71 -37.01
C ALA A 881 32.37 -41.50 -37.88
N GLU A 882 31.45 -42.23 -37.24
CA GLU A 882 30.36 -42.96 -37.91
C GLU A 882 29.43 -42.01 -38.69
N GLY A 883 28.96 -40.94 -38.06
CA GLY A 883 28.03 -39.99 -38.68
C GLY A 883 28.70 -39.06 -39.69
N SER A 884 30.01 -38.89 -39.63
CA SER A 884 30.77 -38.15 -40.66
C SER A 884 31.15 -39.00 -41.87
N ALA A 885 30.88 -40.30 -41.86
CA ALA A 885 31.20 -41.20 -42.96
C ALA A 885 30.50 -40.71 -44.24
N GLY A 886 31.29 -40.48 -45.30
CA GLY A 886 30.77 -40.00 -46.59
C GLY A 886 30.61 -38.48 -46.70
N LEU A 887 30.70 -37.69 -45.62
CA LEU A 887 30.59 -36.22 -45.71
C LEU A 887 31.70 -35.60 -46.55
N ALA A 888 32.93 -36.14 -46.49
CA ALA A 888 34.03 -35.69 -47.33
C ALA A 888 33.73 -35.83 -48.84
N ARG A 889 32.90 -36.80 -49.25
CA ARG A 889 32.47 -36.97 -50.66
C ARG A 889 31.42 -35.95 -51.10
N LEU A 890 30.82 -35.21 -50.18
CA LEU A 890 29.86 -34.14 -50.48
C LEU A 890 30.54 -32.75 -50.53
N MET A 891 31.83 -32.69 -50.18
CA MET A 891 32.63 -31.46 -50.12
C MET A 891 33.54 -31.28 -51.34
N ILE A 892 33.47 -32.22 -52.27
CA ILE A 892 34.10 -32.28 -53.60
C ILE A 892 32.98 -32.64 -54.57
#